data_AF-M4EGQ3-F1
#
_entry.id   AF-M4EGQ3-F1
#
_cell.length_a   1.000
_cell.length_b   1.000
_cell.length_c   1.000
_cell.angle_alpha   90.00
_cell.angle_beta   90.00
_cell.angle_gamma   90.00
#
_symmetry.space_group_name_H-M   'P 1'
#
loop_
_entity.id
_entity.type
_entity.pdbx_description
1 polymer ?
#
loop_
_entity_poly.entity_id
_entity_poly.type
_entity_poly.pdbx_seq_one_letter_code
_entity_poly.pdbx_strand_id
1 'polypeptide(L)'
;MATTTTSSSLLALPSFRSNCNQRPSFKVRAQISGDKATSVEPVNGSVSVSNLPNPKGSEVNGKVKFQREAEIELLWDDGYGSKSVKDYFAAAREILKKPDGGPPRWFSPVDCGQPIKDAPTLFFLPGMDGTGMGLVPHQIALGKAFHVWCLHIPVHDRTPFQGLLKIVEDVLRQEHATRPNKPIYLVGDSFGGCMALAVAARNPSIDLVLVLVNPATSFERSPLQPLLPILEMVPEELHFTIPYALSFIMGDPIKMASIGIDNQLPAGVKLNKLREKLTNSMLPLLSELGGIIPRETLLWKLKLLRSGAAYTNSRIHAVEAEVLLLVSGKDRMLPSQEESKRLHGLLKNCTVRCFKENGHTLLLEDSLSLLTVIKGTCKYRRSRRYDFASDFLPPSKGELDFALQELLRFLRNAVSSVFLSTMEDGRIVKGLAGVPDEGPVLLVGYHMLMGLELGPMSEAFIKEKNILFRGMAHPILYAETDSTKEFGYMDWIKVFGAYPVTATNLFKLLSSKSHVLLYPGGAREALHNRGEQYKLIWPDQQEFVRMAARFGATIVPFGTVGEDDIAELVLDYNDLMKIPFLSNYITEATRDTKEFKLRDESSGEVANQQLYLPGVLPKIPGRFYYLFGKPIHTKGRPELVKDKEAAKLVYLEAKEEVEKCIAYLLKKREEDPYRSVVDRLSYSLTHLPENDVPSFEP
;
A
#
# COMPACT_ATOMS: atom_id res chain seq x y z
N MET A 1 -21.62 12.90 62.16
CA MET A 1 -22.64 13.90 62.49
C MET A 1 -22.20 15.22 61.88
N ALA A 2 -23.14 15.94 61.24
CA ALA A 2 -23.02 17.33 60.73
C ALA A 2 -22.03 17.52 59.56
N THR A 3 -22.25 18.32 58.50
CA THR A 3 -23.27 19.34 58.18
C THR A 3 -23.11 19.76 56.70
N THR A 4 -24.24 19.87 55.99
CA THR A 4 -24.69 20.94 55.05
C THR A 4 -23.76 21.68 54.06
N THR A 5 -24.18 21.64 52.78
CA THR A 5 -24.42 22.72 51.78
C THR A 5 -23.31 23.43 50.97
N THR A 6 -23.71 23.72 49.72
CA THR A 6 -23.41 24.87 48.81
C THR A 6 -22.21 24.85 47.83
N SER A 7 -22.55 24.69 46.54
CA SER A 7 -22.38 25.66 45.43
C SER A 7 -21.12 26.55 45.38
N SER A 8 -20.29 26.41 44.33
CA SER A 8 -20.15 27.37 43.20
C SER A 8 -18.81 27.25 42.47
N SER A 9 -18.90 27.22 41.14
CA SER A 9 -17.94 27.59 40.07
C SER A 9 -16.61 28.28 40.44
N LEU A 10 -15.50 27.83 39.82
CA LEU A 10 -14.58 28.66 39.02
C LEU A 10 -13.47 27.83 38.32
N LEU A 11 -13.11 28.29 37.11
CA LEU A 11 -12.13 27.76 36.16
C LEU A 11 -10.67 27.83 36.66
N ALA A 12 -9.86 26.81 36.33
CA ALA A 12 -8.45 26.96 35.93
C ALA A 12 -7.89 25.64 35.35
N LEU A 13 -7.37 25.69 34.12
CA LEU A 13 -6.29 24.80 33.63
C LEU A 13 -4.95 25.31 34.21
N PRO A 14 -3.81 24.57 34.21
CA PRO A 14 -3.51 23.33 33.49
C PRO A 14 -2.76 22.24 34.31
N SER A 15 -2.53 21.09 33.66
CA SER A 15 -1.39 20.16 33.79
C SER A 15 -1.69 18.70 34.21
N PHE A 16 -1.28 17.81 33.29
CA PHE A 16 -0.86 16.42 33.43
C PHE A 16 -1.39 15.60 34.62
N ARG A 17 -2.24 14.59 34.31
CA ARG A 17 -2.04 13.21 34.77
C ARG A 17 -2.82 12.21 33.93
N SER A 18 -2.10 11.18 33.52
CA SER A 18 -2.54 9.96 32.86
C SER A 18 -3.72 9.32 33.57
N ASN A 19 -4.74 8.90 32.81
CA ASN A 19 -5.71 7.92 33.29
C ASN A 19 -6.00 6.90 32.19
N CYS A 20 -5.32 5.76 32.32
CA CYS A 20 -5.63 4.53 31.63
C CYS A 20 -6.85 3.91 32.32
N ASN A 21 -8.02 3.99 31.68
CA ASN A 21 -9.18 3.11 31.92
C ASN A 21 -10.23 3.38 30.83
N GLN A 22 -10.01 2.85 29.64
CA GLN A 22 -11.08 2.68 28.65
C GLN A 22 -11.38 1.19 28.51
N ARG A 23 -12.57 0.78 28.95
CA ARG A 23 -13.18 -0.47 28.52
C ARG A 23 -13.53 -0.33 27.03
N PRO A 24 -13.13 -1.26 26.15
CA PRO A 24 -13.52 -1.18 24.75
C PRO A 24 -15.01 -1.51 24.63
N SER A 25 -15.82 -0.50 24.34
CA SER A 25 -17.22 -0.69 23.96
C SER A 25 -17.29 -0.89 22.44
N PHE A 26 -17.43 -2.13 22.00
CA PHE A 26 -17.71 -2.44 20.61
C PHE A 26 -19.20 -2.18 20.34
N LYS A 27 -19.50 -1.27 19.41
CA LYS A 27 -20.85 -1.12 18.85
C LYS A 27 -20.83 -1.72 17.44
N VAL A 28 -21.93 -2.33 17.02
CA VAL A 28 -22.09 -2.89 15.67
C VAL A 28 -23.35 -2.26 15.09
N ARG A 29 -23.26 -1.71 13.87
CA ARG A 29 -24.45 -1.26 13.12
C ARG A 29 -24.84 -2.39 12.17
N ALA A 30 -25.94 -3.07 12.49
CA ALA A 30 -26.51 -4.11 11.64
C ALA A 30 -27.69 -3.54 10.85
N GLN A 31 -27.85 -3.97 9.60
CA GLN A 31 -29.05 -3.73 8.80
C GLN A 31 -29.69 -5.08 8.48
N ILE A 32 -30.95 -5.26 8.90
CA ILE A 32 -31.74 -6.46 8.62
C ILE A 32 -32.53 -6.18 7.35
N SER A 33 -32.39 -7.04 6.34
CA SER A 33 -33.26 -7.01 5.15
C SER A 33 -34.49 -7.87 5.43
N GLY A 34 -35.67 -7.24 5.44
CA GLY A 34 -36.96 -7.92 5.56
C GLY A 34 -38.13 -6.94 5.48
N ASP A 35 -39.00 -7.13 4.50
CA ASP A 35 -40.27 -6.42 4.36
C ASP A 35 -41.19 -6.75 5.56
N LYS A 36 -41.27 -5.84 6.52
CA LYS A 36 -42.47 -5.46 7.29
C LYS A 36 -42.09 -4.46 8.38
N ALA A 37 -42.76 -3.31 8.36
CA ALA A 37 -42.66 -2.32 9.43
C ALA A 37 -43.21 -2.92 10.74
N THR A 38 -42.35 -3.07 11.74
CA THR A 38 -42.75 -3.17 13.15
C THR A 38 -41.67 -2.58 14.06
N SER A 39 -42.15 -1.78 15.01
CA SER A 39 -41.49 -0.94 16.00
C SER A 39 -40.19 -1.48 16.63
N VAL A 40 -39.21 -0.58 16.77
CA VAL A 40 -38.01 -0.74 17.59
C VAL A 40 -38.33 -0.26 19.02
N GLU A 41 -38.36 -1.16 19.99
CA GLU A 41 -38.29 -0.81 21.41
C GLU A 41 -36.82 -0.83 21.90
N PRO A 42 -36.35 0.20 22.61
CA PRO A 42 -35.05 0.19 23.26
C PRO A 42 -35.13 -0.41 24.68
N VAL A 43 -34.23 -1.33 24.99
CA VAL A 43 -34.06 -1.89 26.34
C VAL A 43 -33.37 -0.84 27.24
N ASN A 44 -34.16 -0.19 28.11
CA ASN A 44 -33.91 0.55 29.37
C ASN A 44 -32.64 1.45 29.49
N GLY A 45 -32.68 2.72 29.94
CA GLY A 45 -33.76 3.53 30.53
C GLY A 45 -33.28 4.98 30.81
N SER A 46 -34.25 5.82 31.19
CA SER A 46 -34.19 7.26 31.55
C SER A 46 -33.77 8.25 30.44
N VAL A 47 -34.78 8.73 29.70
CA VAL A 47 -34.74 10.00 28.97
C VAL A 47 -35.31 11.07 29.91
N SER A 48 -34.50 12.07 30.29
CA SER A 48 -35.02 13.36 30.71
C SER A 48 -35.01 14.29 29.50
N VAL A 49 -36.21 14.61 29.04
CA VAL A 49 -36.49 15.62 28.02
C VAL A 49 -36.33 16.98 28.70
N SER A 50 -35.37 17.80 28.28
CA SER A 50 -35.38 19.24 28.53
C SER A 50 -35.39 19.99 27.21
N ASN A 51 -36.44 20.81 27.08
CA ASN A 51 -36.78 21.60 25.91
C ASN A 51 -35.71 22.65 25.61
N LEU A 52 -35.32 22.73 24.33
CA LEU A 52 -34.66 23.90 23.76
C LEU A 52 -35.67 25.05 23.60
N PRO A 53 -35.35 26.30 23.97
CA PRO A 53 -36.01 27.47 23.41
C PRO A 53 -35.25 27.98 22.17
N ASN A 54 -36.02 28.34 21.15
CA ASN A 54 -35.58 28.96 19.90
C ASN A 54 -34.98 30.39 20.12
N PRO A 55 -34.25 30.94 19.13
CA PRO A 55 -33.15 31.88 19.32
C PRO A 55 -33.58 33.35 19.34
N LYS A 56 -32.76 34.19 19.99
CA LYS A 56 -32.69 35.63 19.72
C LYS A 56 -31.25 35.99 19.37
N GLY A 57 -31.15 36.85 18.35
CA GLY A 57 -29.95 37.04 17.55
C GLY A 57 -28.78 37.71 18.26
N SER A 58 -27.61 37.40 17.74
CA SER A 58 -26.46 38.29 17.73
C SER A 58 -25.65 37.99 16.47
N GLU A 59 -25.56 39.00 15.60
CA GLU A 59 -24.65 39.03 14.47
C GLU A 59 -23.21 38.92 15.01
N VAL A 60 -22.52 37.85 14.66
CA VAL A 60 -21.06 37.77 14.78
C VAL A 60 -20.51 37.37 13.43
N ASN A 61 -19.76 38.30 12.87
CA ASN A 61 -19.01 38.22 11.63
C ASN A 61 -18.02 37.04 11.68
N GLY A 62 -18.49 35.86 11.26
CA GLY A 62 -17.70 34.64 11.19
C GLY A 62 -17.27 34.37 9.76
N LYS A 63 -15.98 34.53 9.48
CA LYS A 63 -15.33 34.00 8.27
C LYS A 63 -15.86 32.59 8.03
N VAL A 64 -16.48 32.38 6.86
CA VAL A 64 -16.81 31.04 6.36
C VAL A 64 -15.50 30.27 6.29
N LYS A 65 -15.23 29.46 7.31
CA LYS A 65 -14.27 28.36 7.21
C LYS A 65 -14.83 27.46 6.12
N PHE A 66 -14.29 27.57 4.91
CA PHE A 66 -14.35 26.47 3.96
C PHE A 66 -13.89 25.23 4.74
N GLN A 67 -14.81 24.31 5.01
CA GLN A 67 -14.44 22.99 5.47
C GLN A 67 -13.55 22.42 4.36
N ARG A 68 -12.24 22.33 4.62
CA ARG A 68 -11.34 21.53 3.79
C ARG A 68 -11.98 20.14 3.70
N GLU A 69 -12.27 19.72 2.48
CA GLU A 69 -12.86 18.41 2.21
C GLU A 69 -11.98 17.32 2.86
N ALA A 70 -12.59 16.20 3.26
CA ALA A 70 -11.93 15.10 3.98
C ALA A 70 -10.94 14.34 3.07
N GLU A 71 -9.84 15.00 2.71
CA GLU A 71 -8.68 14.41 2.03
C GLU A 71 -7.78 13.73 3.07
N ILE A 72 -7.17 12.62 2.67
CA ILE A 72 -6.18 11.93 3.51
C ILE A 72 -4.90 12.75 3.48
N GLU A 73 -4.39 13.13 4.65
CA GLU A 73 -3.13 13.86 4.76
C GLU A 73 -1.93 12.93 4.50
N LEU A 74 -0.82 13.51 4.02
CA LEU A 74 0.45 12.79 3.91
C LEU A 74 0.91 12.32 5.29
N LEU A 75 1.38 11.07 5.38
CA LEU A 75 1.78 10.42 6.65
C LEU A 75 0.66 10.28 7.69
N TRP A 76 -0.58 10.10 7.24
CA TRP A 76 -1.69 9.73 8.10
C TRP A 76 -1.41 8.42 8.88
N ASP A 77 -2.05 8.28 10.04
CA ASP A 77 -2.01 7.05 10.84
C ASP A 77 -3.02 6.04 10.28
N ASP A 78 -2.50 4.94 9.71
CA ASP A 78 -3.33 3.88 9.14
C ASP A 78 -3.83 2.85 10.17
N GLY A 79 -3.34 2.93 11.40
CA GLY A 79 -3.67 2.02 12.48
C GLY A 79 -3.27 0.56 12.23
N TYR A 80 -2.52 0.26 11.16
CA TYR A 80 -2.07 -1.11 10.90
C TYR A 80 -1.08 -1.54 11.99
N GLY A 81 -1.27 -2.75 12.53
CA GLY A 81 -0.52 -3.25 13.68
C GLY A 81 -1.01 -2.75 15.05
N SER A 82 -1.93 -1.78 15.13
CA SER A 82 -2.57 -1.39 16.40
C SER A 82 -3.52 -2.47 16.94
N LYS A 83 -4.07 -3.28 16.03
CA LYS A 83 -4.92 -4.43 16.29
C LYS A 83 -4.23 -5.70 15.84
N SER A 84 -4.51 -6.78 16.54
CA SER A 84 -3.86 -8.08 16.37
C SER A 84 -4.87 -9.21 16.35
N VAL A 85 -4.36 -10.43 16.21
CA VAL A 85 -5.18 -11.65 16.33
C VAL A 85 -5.92 -11.74 17.67
N LYS A 86 -5.36 -11.18 18.74
CA LYS A 86 -6.04 -11.10 20.04
C LYS A 86 -7.37 -10.34 19.95
N ASP A 87 -7.40 -9.25 19.18
CA ASP A 87 -8.58 -8.42 19.00
C ASP A 87 -9.61 -9.11 18.10
N TYR A 88 -9.15 -9.86 17.09
CA TYR A 88 -9.99 -10.72 16.26
C TYR A 88 -10.77 -11.72 17.13
N PHE A 89 -10.06 -12.46 17.99
CA PHE A 89 -10.72 -13.43 18.86
C PHE A 89 -11.58 -12.78 19.95
N ALA A 90 -11.18 -11.61 20.47
CA ALA A 90 -12.04 -10.85 21.38
C ALA A 90 -13.37 -10.48 20.72
N ALA A 91 -13.35 -10.01 19.47
CA ALA A 91 -14.56 -9.73 18.71
C ALA A 91 -15.35 -11.02 18.40
N ALA A 92 -14.69 -12.11 18.03
CA ALA A 92 -15.34 -13.39 17.79
C ALA A 92 -16.06 -13.90 19.05
N ARG A 93 -15.43 -13.81 20.23
CA ARG A 93 -16.05 -14.18 21.51
C ARG A 93 -17.33 -13.39 21.79
N GLU A 94 -17.36 -12.09 21.53
CA GLU A 94 -18.57 -11.29 21.74
C GLU A 94 -19.74 -11.74 20.87
N ILE A 95 -19.48 -12.20 19.64
CA ILE A 95 -20.51 -12.78 18.77
C ILE A 95 -21.01 -14.12 19.34
N LEU A 96 -20.09 -14.97 19.83
CA LEU A 96 -20.40 -16.30 20.36
C LEU A 96 -21.10 -16.29 21.74
N LYS A 97 -21.05 -15.18 22.49
CA LYS A 97 -21.63 -15.08 23.85
C LYS A 97 -23.16 -15.17 23.90
N LYS A 98 -23.84 -14.82 22.81
CA LYS A 98 -25.28 -15.01 22.67
C LYS A 98 -25.50 -16.23 21.76
N PRO A 99 -26.65 -16.93 21.84
CA PRO A 99 -26.98 -17.90 20.80
C PRO A 99 -26.96 -17.15 19.47
N ASP A 100 -25.89 -17.35 18.71
CA ASP A 100 -25.65 -16.80 17.38
C ASP A 100 -26.55 -17.55 16.38
N GLY A 101 -27.84 -17.63 16.71
CA GLY A 101 -28.88 -18.15 15.85
C GLY A 101 -29.38 -17.04 14.93
N GLY A 102 -29.72 -17.42 13.70
CA GLY A 102 -30.26 -16.52 12.69
C GLY A 102 -29.60 -16.69 11.32
N PRO A 103 -30.10 -16.01 10.29
CA PRO A 103 -29.53 -16.08 8.95
C PRO A 103 -28.19 -15.33 8.87
N PRO A 104 -27.37 -15.59 7.83
CA PRO A 104 -26.21 -14.77 7.50
C PRO A 104 -26.56 -13.28 7.41
N ARG A 105 -25.67 -12.43 7.89
CA ARG A 105 -25.94 -10.99 8.06
C ARG A 105 -24.71 -10.13 7.80
N TRP A 106 -24.94 -8.90 7.37
CA TRP A 106 -23.89 -7.91 7.10
C TRP A 106 -23.71 -6.95 8.27
N PHE A 107 -22.46 -6.57 8.54
CA PHE A 107 -22.14 -5.53 9.51
C PHE A 107 -20.96 -4.68 9.04
N SER A 108 -20.88 -3.43 9.51
CA SER A 108 -19.69 -2.58 9.34
C SER A 108 -18.93 -2.53 10.66
N PRO A 109 -17.61 -2.81 10.68
CA PRO A 109 -16.79 -2.59 11.88
C PRO A 109 -16.80 -1.11 12.27
N VAL A 110 -16.93 -0.80 13.56
CA VAL A 110 -16.99 0.61 14.02
C VAL A 110 -15.64 1.32 13.87
N ASP A 111 -14.53 0.61 14.02
CA ASP A 111 -13.20 1.23 13.90
C ASP A 111 -12.85 1.63 12.46
N CYS A 112 -13.66 1.25 11.45
CA CYS A 112 -13.50 1.76 10.09
C CYS A 112 -13.72 3.28 10.03
N GLY A 113 -14.50 3.85 10.95
CA GLY A 113 -14.78 5.29 10.95
C GLY A 113 -15.48 5.77 9.67
N GLN A 114 -15.21 7.01 9.28
CA GLN A 114 -15.75 7.61 8.07
C GLN A 114 -14.71 7.56 6.93
N PRO A 115 -15.06 7.00 5.76
CA PRO A 115 -14.16 6.99 4.60
C PRO A 115 -14.12 8.34 3.90
N ILE A 116 -13.14 8.47 3.00
CA ILE A 116 -13.05 9.63 2.09
C ILE A 116 -14.30 9.82 1.25
N LYS A 117 -14.47 11.05 0.76
CA LYS A 117 -15.53 11.36 -0.21
C LYS A 117 -15.41 10.43 -1.42
N ASP A 118 -16.56 9.97 -1.86
CA ASP A 118 -16.73 9.08 -3.00
C ASP A 118 -16.10 7.70 -2.89
N ALA A 119 -15.70 7.25 -1.70
CA ALA A 119 -15.17 5.91 -1.48
C ALA A 119 -16.07 4.80 -2.09
N PRO A 120 -15.48 3.80 -2.75
CA PRO A 120 -16.18 2.62 -3.22
C PRO A 120 -16.55 1.70 -2.05
N THR A 121 -17.45 0.76 -2.30
CA THR A 121 -17.93 -0.19 -1.30
C THR A 121 -17.08 -1.46 -1.36
N LEU A 122 -16.69 -1.96 -0.20
CA LEU A 122 -15.91 -3.19 -0.02
C LEU A 122 -16.71 -4.17 0.81
N PHE A 123 -17.06 -5.31 0.20
CA PHE A 123 -17.68 -6.44 0.87
C PHE A 123 -16.62 -7.50 1.20
N PHE A 124 -16.45 -7.79 2.48
CA PHE A 124 -15.61 -8.89 2.97
C PHE A 124 -16.43 -10.17 3.12
N LEU A 125 -15.94 -11.23 2.48
CA LEU A 125 -16.51 -12.56 2.49
C LEU A 125 -15.58 -13.48 3.30
N PRO A 126 -16.03 -14.02 4.44
CA PRO A 126 -15.17 -14.72 5.39
C PRO A 126 -14.77 -16.11 4.89
N GLY A 127 -13.70 -16.63 5.50
CA GLY A 127 -13.32 -18.04 5.41
C GLY A 127 -14.31 -18.98 6.12
N MET A 128 -13.86 -20.21 6.39
CA MET A 128 -14.71 -21.24 7.00
C MET A 128 -15.20 -20.89 8.41
N ASP A 129 -14.48 -20.01 9.12
CA ASP A 129 -14.89 -19.54 10.45
C ASP A 129 -16.22 -18.76 10.42
N GLY A 130 -16.56 -18.13 9.28
CA GLY A 130 -17.81 -17.39 9.12
C GLY A 130 -17.95 -16.13 9.99
N THR A 131 -16.93 -15.74 10.77
CA THR A 131 -17.04 -14.64 11.74
C THR A 131 -17.24 -13.28 11.08
N GLY A 132 -16.68 -13.08 9.89
CA GLY A 132 -16.60 -11.76 9.23
C GLY A 132 -15.54 -10.84 9.84
N MET A 133 -14.72 -11.34 10.77
CA MET A 133 -13.75 -10.53 11.53
C MET A 133 -12.32 -10.60 10.97
N GLY A 134 -12.10 -11.30 9.85
CA GLY A 134 -10.75 -11.46 9.26
C GLY A 134 -10.02 -10.16 8.90
N LEU A 135 -10.74 -9.04 8.79
CA LEU A 135 -10.16 -7.72 8.53
C LEU A 135 -9.74 -6.93 9.78
N VAL A 136 -9.85 -7.47 11.00
CA VAL A 136 -9.58 -6.71 12.24
C VAL A 136 -8.22 -5.97 12.23
N PRO A 137 -7.10 -6.57 11.80
CA PRO A 137 -5.82 -5.85 11.70
C PRO A 137 -5.79 -4.74 10.63
N HIS A 138 -6.67 -4.80 9.62
CA HIS A 138 -6.67 -3.94 8.43
C HIS A 138 -7.81 -2.90 8.41
N GLN A 139 -8.81 -3.04 9.27
CA GLN A 139 -10.10 -2.35 9.15
C GLN A 139 -10.01 -0.83 9.29
N ILE A 140 -9.04 -0.30 10.05
CA ILE A 140 -8.82 1.15 10.21
C ILE A 140 -8.34 1.73 8.89
N ALA A 141 -7.27 1.17 8.31
CA ALA A 141 -6.74 1.57 7.02
C ALA A 141 -7.80 1.46 5.92
N LEU A 142 -8.44 0.28 5.79
CA LEU A 142 -9.49 0.05 4.79
C LEU A 142 -10.68 0.98 4.97
N GLY A 143 -11.08 1.27 6.21
CA GLY A 143 -12.20 2.16 6.53
C GLY A 143 -11.98 3.62 6.13
N LYS A 144 -10.73 4.05 5.93
CA LYS A 144 -10.43 5.36 5.32
C LYS A 144 -10.69 5.39 3.82
N ALA A 145 -10.43 4.28 3.13
CA ALA A 145 -10.48 4.20 1.66
C ALA A 145 -11.81 3.63 1.12
N PHE A 146 -12.56 2.88 1.93
CA PHE A 146 -13.74 2.11 1.52
C PHE A 146 -14.91 2.24 2.51
N HIS A 147 -16.13 2.07 2.01
CA HIS A 147 -17.25 1.66 2.84
C HIS A 147 -17.17 0.14 3.08
N VAL A 148 -16.68 -0.27 4.24
CA VAL A 148 -16.42 -1.68 4.56
C VAL A 148 -17.64 -2.36 5.17
N TRP A 149 -18.04 -3.48 4.58
CA TRP A 149 -19.09 -4.36 5.06
C TRP A 149 -18.59 -5.79 5.12
N CYS A 150 -18.77 -6.45 6.26
CA CYS A 150 -18.35 -7.82 6.48
C CYS A 150 -19.57 -8.75 6.57
N LEU A 151 -19.52 -9.84 5.82
CA LEU A 151 -20.49 -10.91 5.94
C LEU A 151 -20.14 -11.77 7.16
N HIS A 152 -21.13 -11.99 8.02
CA HIS A 152 -21.07 -12.95 9.10
C HIS A 152 -22.03 -14.11 8.80
N ILE A 153 -21.50 -15.33 8.83
CA ILE A 153 -22.21 -16.59 8.67
C ILE A 153 -22.20 -17.30 10.02
N PRO A 154 -23.35 -17.32 10.73
CA PRO A 154 -23.41 -17.84 12.09
C PRO A 154 -22.93 -19.28 12.23
N VAL A 155 -22.42 -19.64 13.41
CA VAL A 155 -21.80 -20.96 13.66
C VAL A 155 -22.75 -22.11 13.35
N HIS A 156 -24.03 -21.95 13.70
CA HIS A 156 -25.06 -22.97 13.49
C HIS A 156 -25.81 -22.80 12.17
N ASP A 157 -25.47 -21.81 11.34
CA ASP A 157 -26.06 -21.66 10.02
C ASP A 157 -25.72 -22.86 9.13
N ARG A 158 -26.73 -23.35 8.41
CA ARG A 158 -26.64 -24.46 7.46
C ARG A 158 -27.11 -24.05 6.07
N THR A 159 -27.02 -22.76 5.75
CA THR A 159 -27.37 -22.27 4.42
C THR A 159 -26.44 -22.91 3.39
N PRO A 160 -26.96 -23.56 2.33
CA PRO A 160 -26.13 -24.18 1.31
C PRO A 160 -25.41 -23.11 0.48
N PHE A 161 -24.36 -23.51 -0.25
CA PHE A 161 -23.51 -22.57 -1.00
C PHE A 161 -24.29 -21.62 -1.90
N GLN A 162 -25.24 -22.13 -2.68
CA GLN A 162 -26.08 -21.30 -3.55
C GLN A 162 -26.96 -20.29 -2.80
N GLY A 163 -27.40 -20.63 -1.59
CA GLY A 163 -28.14 -19.72 -0.72
C GLY A 163 -27.26 -18.56 -0.25
N LEU A 164 -26.01 -18.86 0.13
CA LEU A 164 -25.02 -17.82 0.47
C LEU A 164 -24.70 -16.93 -0.74
N LEU A 165 -24.54 -17.51 -1.94
CA LEU A 165 -24.36 -16.71 -3.16
C LEU A 165 -25.52 -15.74 -3.38
N LYS A 166 -26.76 -16.19 -3.21
CA LYS A 166 -27.94 -15.34 -3.36
C LYS A 166 -27.91 -14.15 -2.38
N ILE A 167 -27.56 -14.39 -1.11
CA ILE A 167 -27.44 -13.33 -0.10
C ILE A 167 -26.42 -12.27 -0.50
N VAL A 168 -25.27 -12.69 -1.05
CA VAL A 168 -24.23 -11.76 -1.52
C VAL A 168 -24.69 -11.02 -2.78
N GLU A 169 -25.33 -11.73 -3.72
CA GLU A 169 -25.83 -11.15 -4.98
C GLU A 169 -26.91 -10.10 -4.76
N ASP A 170 -27.84 -10.33 -3.84
CA ASP A 170 -28.93 -9.41 -3.57
C ASP A 170 -28.38 -8.05 -3.09
N VAL A 171 -27.40 -8.08 -2.17
CA VAL A 171 -26.73 -6.86 -1.67
C VAL A 171 -25.86 -6.20 -2.75
N LEU A 172 -25.13 -6.99 -3.53
CA LEU A 172 -24.29 -6.48 -4.61
C LEU A 172 -25.12 -5.79 -5.71
N ARG A 173 -26.26 -6.36 -6.08
CA ARG A 173 -27.18 -5.76 -7.06
C ARG A 173 -27.83 -4.50 -6.53
N GLN A 174 -28.18 -4.46 -5.24
CA GLN A 174 -28.70 -3.26 -4.59
C GLN A 174 -27.66 -2.13 -4.57
N GLU A 175 -26.41 -2.44 -4.20
CA GLU A 175 -25.32 -1.46 -4.18
C GLU A 175 -25.05 -0.94 -5.61
N HIS A 176 -25.01 -1.82 -6.60
CA HIS A 176 -24.83 -1.44 -8.00
C HIS A 176 -25.99 -0.55 -8.50
N ALA A 177 -27.24 -0.88 -8.18
CA ALA A 177 -28.40 -0.06 -8.55
C ALA A 177 -28.34 1.33 -7.90
N THR A 178 -27.81 1.43 -6.68
CA THR A 178 -27.67 2.70 -5.95
C THR A 178 -26.49 3.53 -6.48
N ARG A 179 -25.40 2.88 -6.91
CA ARG A 179 -24.14 3.52 -7.32
C ARG A 179 -23.57 2.87 -8.59
N PRO A 180 -24.25 2.99 -9.75
CA PRO A 180 -23.94 2.20 -10.95
C PRO A 180 -22.57 2.47 -11.58
N ASN A 181 -22.00 3.66 -11.31
CA ASN A 181 -20.72 4.09 -11.87
C ASN A 181 -19.52 3.83 -10.94
N LYS A 182 -19.75 3.21 -9.76
CA LYS A 182 -18.69 2.90 -8.80
C LYS A 182 -18.35 1.41 -8.85
N PRO A 183 -17.06 1.05 -8.79
CA PRO A 183 -16.67 -0.33 -8.61
C PRO A 183 -17.11 -0.84 -7.24
N ILE A 184 -17.43 -2.13 -7.19
CA ILE A 184 -17.69 -2.86 -5.94
C ILE A 184 -16.54 -3.83 -5.71
N TYR A 185 -15.94 -3.77 -4.52
CA TYR A 185 -14.84 -4.62 -4.12
C TYR A 185 -15.36 -5.84 -3.37
N LEU A 186 -14.94 -7.03 -3.77
CA LEU A 186 -15.18 -8.27 -3.03
C LEU A 186 -13.84 -8.80 -2.50
N VAL A 187 -13.63 -8.71 -1.19
CA VAL A 187 -12.48 -9.34 -0.53
C VAL A 187 -12.91 -10.73 -0.08
N GLY A 188 -12.41 -11.78 -0.75
CA GLY A 188 -12.76 -13.17 -0.47
C GLY A 188 -11.62 -13.91 0.20
N ASP A 189 -11.77 -14.24 1.48
CA ASP A 189 -10.78 -15.01 2.24
C ASP A 189 -11.11 -16.50 2.21
N SER A 190 -10.19 -17.33 1.74
CA SER A 190 -10.32 -18.79 1.70
C SER A 190 -11.62 -19.25 1.03
N PHE A 191 -12.59 -19.78 1.79
CA PHE A 191 -13.94 -20.10 1.34
C PHE A 191 -14.67 -18.89 0.70
N GLY A 192 -14.50 -17.70 1.28
CA GLY A 192 -15.00 -16.45 0.73
C GLY A 192 -14.47 -16.13 -0.66
N GLY A 193 -13.26 -16.60 -1.00
CA GLY A 193 -12.70 -16.52 -2.35
C GLY A 193 -13.51 -17.33 -3.37
N CYS A 194 -14.00 -18.52 -3.00
CA CYS A 194 -14.92 -19.29 -3.85
C CYS A 194 -16.23 -18.53 -4.09
N MET A 195 -16.78 -17.92 -3.04
CA MET A 195 -18.01 -17.11 -3.14
C MET A 195 -17.79 -15.88 -4.03
N ALA A 196 -16.71 -15.12 -3.82
CA ALA A 196 -16.39 -13.92 -4.62
C ALA A 196 -16.31 -14.24 -6.11
N LEU A 197 -15.56 -15.29 -6.48
CA LEU A 197 -15.45 -15.75 -7.86
C LEU A 197 -16.79 -16.21 -8.45
N ALA A 198 -17.59 -16.97 -7.70
CA ALA A 198 -18.88 -17.45 -8.16
C ALA A 198 -19.90 -16.32 -8.35
N VAL A 199 -19.92 -15.33 -7.46
CA VAL A 199 -20.75 -14.11 -7.59
C VAL A 199 -20.32 -13.30 -8.79
N ALA A 200 -19.01 -13.12 -9.01
CA ALA A 200 -18.49 -12.41 -10.17
C ALA A 200 -18.87 -13.09 -11.50
N ALA A 201 -18.72 -14.41 -11.58
CA ALA A 201 -19.11 -15.20 -12.74
C ALA A 201 -20.60 -15.09 -13.09
N ARG A 202 -21.46 -14.89 -12.08
CA ARG A 202 -22.91 -14.75 -12.25
C ARG A 202 -23.36 -13.33 -12.58
N ASN A 203 -22.49 -12.34 -12.40
CA ASN A 203 -22.79 -10.93 -12.61
C ASN A 203 -21.68 -10.23 -13.45
N PRO A 204 -21.35 -10.74 -14.66
CA PRO A 204 -20.21 -10.27 -15.45
C PRO A 204 -20.34 -8.83 -15.96
N SER A 205 -21.56 -8.26 -15.94
CA SER A 205 -21.81 -6.87 -16.35
C SER A 205 -21.55 -5.84 -15.25
N ILE A 206 -21.44 -6.28 -13.99
CA ILE A 206 -21.20 -5.38 -12.85
C ILE A 206 -19.69 -5.15 -12.73
N ASP A 207 -19.31 -3.89 -12.51
CA ASP A 207 -17.92 -3.50 -12.33
C ASP A 207 -17.37 -3.98 -10.98
N LEU A 208 -16.75 -5.15 -10.98
CA LEU A 208 -16.22 -5.81 -9.78
C LEU A 208 -14.69 -5.82 -9.77
N VAL A 209 -14.14 -5.59 -8.57
CA VAL A 209 -12.73 -5.83 -8.25
C VAL A 209 -12.66 -6.90 -7.17
N LEU A 210 -12.05 -8.04 -7.47
CA LEU A 210 -11.89 -9.14 -6.54
C LEU A 210 -10.51 -9.07 -5.90
N VAL A 211 -10.48 -9.15 -4.57
CA VAL A 211 -9.24 -9.35 -3.80
C VAL A 211 -9.36 -10.71 -3.12
N LEU A 212 -8.71 -11.71 -3.70
CA LEU A 212 -8.81 -13.11 -3.27
C LEU A 212 -7.61 -13.44 -2.40
N VAL A 213 -7.86 -13.93 -1.19
CA VAL A 213 -6.80 -14.35 -0.26
C VAL A 213 -6.88 -15.85 -0.08
N ASN A 214 -5.84 -16.56 -0.48
CA ASN A 214 -5.75 -18.03 -0.42
C ASN A 214 -7.05 -18.76 -0.82
N PRO A 215 -7.64 -18.45 -1.99
CA PRO A 215 -8.98 -18.93 -2.34
C PRO A 215 -9.05 -20.46 -2.34
N ALA A 216 -10.09 -21.00 -1.72
CA ALA A 216 -10.25 -22.44 -1.53
C ALA A 216 -10.72 -23.21 -2.78
N THR A 217 -10.54 -22.63 -3.98
CA THR A 217 -10.87 -23.26 -5.25
C THR A 217 -9.99 -24.48 -5.56
N SER A 218 -8.86 -24.63 -4.87
CA SER A 218 -7.99 -25.81 -4.88
C SER A 218 -8.33 -26.87 -3.83
N PHE A 219 -9.44 -26.75 -3.10
CA PHE A 219 -9.74 -27.65 -1.97
C PHE A 219 -9.73 -29.14 -2.33
N GLU A 220 -10.11 -29.54 -3.55
CA GLU A 220 -10.05 -30.95 -3.97
C GLU A 220 -8.62 -31.52 -4.01
N ARG A 221 -7.61 -30.65 -4.14
CA ARG A 221 -6.18 -31.00 -4.10
C ARG A 221 -5.55 -30.72 -2.73
N SER A 222 -6.35 -30.34 -1.73
CA SER A 222 -5.87 -29.98 -0.40
C SER A 222 -5.34 -31.21 0.36
N PRO A 223 -4.27 -31.07 1.16
CA PRO A 223 -3.87 -32.10 2.11
C PRO A 223 -4.93 -32.38 3.20
N LEU A 224 -5.97 -31.54 3.32
CA LEU A 224 -7.09 -31.72 4.25
C LEU A 224 -8.18 -32.67 3.72
N GLN A 225 -8.17 -33.00 2.42
CA GLN A 225 -9.17 -33.90 1.82
C GLN A 225 -9.25 -35.26 2.55
N PRO A 226 -8.13 -35.94 2.84
CA PRO A 226 -8.12 -37.20 3.58
C PRO A 226 -8.63 -37.10 5.02
N LEU A 227 -8.72 -35.90 5.61
CA LEU A 227 -9.22 -35.71 6.97
C LEU A 227 -10.74 -35.80 7.04
N LEU A 228 -11.47 -35.63 5.93
CA LEU A 228 -12.94 -35.66 5.94
C LEU A 228 -13.53 -36.99 6.44
N PRO A 229 -13.12 -38.15 5.91
CA PRO A 229 -13.59 -39.44 6.41
C PRO A 229 -13.11 -39.70 7.85
N ILE A 230 -11.89 -39.25 8.19
CA ILE A 230 -11.31 -39.47 9.52
C ILE A 230 -12.08 -38.72 10.60
N LEU A 231 -12.45 -37.45 10.37
CA LEU A 231 -13.23 -36.62 11.31
C LEU A 231 -14.62 -37.21 11.60
N GLU A 232 -15.20 -37.94 10.64
CA GLU A 232 -16.44 -38.68 10.83
C GLU A 232 -16.25 -39.93 11.71
N MET A 233 -15.01 -40.49 11.77
CA MET A 233 -14.66 -41.72 12.48
C MET A 233 -13.99 -41.55 13.86
N VAL A 234 -13.52 -40.34 14.22
CA VAL A 234 -12.90 -40.10 15.54
C VAL A 234 -13.90 -40.40 16.66
N PRO A 235 -13.54 -41.12 17.74
CA PRO A 235 -14.38 -41.33 18.92
C PRO A 235 -14.71 -40.02 19.64
N GLU A 236 -15.91 -39.92 20.24
CA GLU A 236 -16.40 -38.70 20.92
C GLU A 236 -15.45 -38.16 21.99
N GLU A 237 -14.74 -39.06 22.67
CA GLU A 237 -13.82 -38.74 23.76
C GLU A 237 -12.57 -37.98 23.29
N LEU A 238 -12.21 -38.09 21.99
CA LEU A 238 -11.05 -37.41 21.41
C LEU A 238 -11.44 -36.17 20.61
N HIS A 239 -12.73 -35.83 20.50
CA HIS A 239 -13.21 -34.71 19.68
C HIS A 239 -12.68 -33.34 20.10
N PHE A 240 -12.37 -33.16 21.38
CA PHE A 240 -11.80 -31.91 21.87
C PHE A 240 -10.45 -31.59 21.23
N THR A 241 -9.71 -32.58 20.73
CA THR A 241 -8.38 -32.41 20.11
C THR A 241 -8.42 -31.88 18.68
N ILE A 242 -9.57 -31.98 17.99
CA ILE A 242 -9.70 -31.66 16.57
C ILE A 242 -9.47 -30.15 16.29
N PRO A 243 -10.07 -29.20 17.03
CA PRO A 243 -9.78 -27.78 16.85
C PRO A 243 -8.29 -27.43 17.08
N TYR A 244 -7.64 -28.09 18.04
CA TYR A 244 -6.20 -27.91 18.30
C TYR A 244 -5.33 -28.47 17.18
N ALA A 245 -5.72 -29.57 16.54
CA ALA A 245 -4.99 -30.08 15.38
C ALA A 245 -5.10 -29.12 14.19
N LEU A 246 -6.29 -28.53 13.98
CA LEU A 246 -6.53 -27.58 12.89
C LEU A 246 -5.80 -26.24 13.09
N SER A 247 -5.64 -25.78 14.33
CA SER A 247 -4.95 -24.52 14.61
C SER A 247 -3.49 -24.51 14.13
N PHE A 248 -2.81 -25.66 14.11
CA PHE A 248 -1.44 -25.78 13.60
C PHE A 248 -1.33 -25.68 12.07
N ILE A 249 -2.46 -25.78 11.39
CA ILE A 249 -2.56 -25.77 9.92
C ILE A 249 -3.13 -24.43 9.44
N MET A 250 -3.99 -23.78 10.23
CA MET A 250 -4.67 -22.53 9.88
C MET A 250 -3.75 -21.31 9.74
N GLY A 251 -2.63 -21.23 10.42
CA GLY A 251 -1.70 -20.11 10.24
C GLY A 251 -0.42 -20.26 11.06
N ASP A 252 0.56 -19.39 10.81
CA ASP A 252 1.82 -19.40 11.55
C ASP A 252 1.68 -18.62 12.88
N PRO A 253 1.74 -19.28 14.06
CA PRO A 253 1.56 -18.63 15.35
C PRO A 253 2.63 -17.55 15.63
N ILE A 254 3.82 -17.70 15.08
CA ILE A 254 4.90 -16.71 15.22
C ILE A 254 4.51 -15.45 14.45
N LYS A 255 4.06 -15.60 13.19
CA LYS A 255 3.61 -14.47 12.37
C LYS A 255 2.40 -13.77 12.98
N MET A 256 1.43 -14.50 13.49
CA MET A 256 0.26 -13.92 14.18
C MET A 256 0.66 -13.09 15.41
N ALA A 257 1.59 -13.62 16.23
CA ALA A 257 2.06 -12.93 17.42
C ALA A 257 2.95 -11.72 17.11
N SER A 258 3.62 -11.70 15.96
CA SER A 258 4.48 -10.60 15.54
C SER A 258 3.72 -9.33 15.15
N ILE A 259 2.43 -9.41 14.82
CA ILE A 259 1.63 -8.21 14.45
C ILE A 259 1.72 -7.16 15.54
N GLY A 260 2.12 -5.94 15.16
CA GLY A 260 2.23 -4.81 16.08
C GLY A 260 3.41 -4.91 17.05
N ILE A 261 4.35 -5.83 16.84
CA ILE A 261 5.68 -5.75 17.45
C ILE A 261 6.52 -4.83 16.56
N ASP A 262 6.93 -3.69 17.11
CA ASP A 262 7.78 -2.75 16.41
C ASP A 262 9.14 -3.39 16.04
N ASN A 263 9.46 -3.35 14.75
CA ASN A 263 10.72 -3.84 14.21
C ASN A 263 11.94 -3.02 14.69
N GLN A 264 11.75 -1.89 15.36
CA GLN A 264 12.82 -1.08 15.93
C GLN A 264 13.27 -1.55 17.32
N LEU A 265 12.51 -2.43 17.97
CA LEU A 265 12.85 -2.88 19.32
C LEU A 265 14.14 -3.73 19.32
N PRO A 266 14.99 -3.63 20.37
CA PRO A 266 16.14 -4.51 20.51
C PRO A 266 15.73 -6.00 20.46
N ALA A 267 16.58 -6.85 19.88
CA ALA A 267 16.26 -8.27 19.65
C ALA A 267 15.78 -9.00 20.92
N GLY A 268 16.40 -8.72 22.08
CA GLY A 268 15.97 -9.30 23.36
C GLY A 268 14.58 -8.83 23.81
N VAL A 269 14.23 -7.56 23.56
CA VAL A 269 12.90 -7.01 23.86
C VAL A 269 11.85 -7.57 22.90
N LYS A 270 12.18 -7.70 21.61
CA LYS A 270 11.32 -8.37 20.62
C LYS A 270 11.02 -9.79 21.03
N LEU A 271 12.05 -10.57 21.38
CA LEU A 271 11.91 -11.96 21.78
C LEU A 271 11.04 -12.09 23.03
N ASN A 272 11.21 -11.20 24.01
CA ASN A 272 10.37 -11.17 25.20
C ASN A 272 8.90 -10.83 24.88
N LYS A 273 8.64 -9.79 24.08
CA LYS A 273 7.28 -9.45 23.64
C LYS A 273 6.64 -10.55 22.81
N LEU A 274 7.40 -11.19 21.93
CA LEU A 274 6.95 -12.32 21.13
C LEU A 274 6.59 -13.51 22.03
N ARG A 275 7.48 -13.86 22.97
CA ARG A 275 7.22 -14.91 23.97
C ARG A 275 5.95 -14.60 24.78
N GLU A 276 5.81 -13.36 25.23
CA GLU A 276 4.64 -12.90 25.97
C GLU A 276 3.35 -13.04 25.15
N LYS A 277 3.34 -12.57 23.89
CA LYS A 277 2.19 -12.72 22.98
C LYS A 277 1.88 -14.18 22.65
N LEU A 278 2.90 -15.02 22.42
CA LEU A 278 2.70 -16.45 22.19
C LEU A 278 2.05 -17.12 23.41
N THR A 279 2.54 -16.81 24.63
CA THR A 279 2.08 -17.45 25.86
C THR A 279 0.72 -16.91 26.31
N ASN A 280 0.56 -15.60 26.32
CA ASN A 280 -0.59 -14.91 26.91
C ASN A 280 -1.71 -14.62 25.89
N SER A 281 -1.40 -14.65 24.60
CA SER A 281 -2.40 -14.45 23.54
C SER A 281 -2.61 -15.74 22.77
N MET A 282 -1.61 -16.32 22.10
CA MET A 282 -1.87 -17.45 21.19
C MET A 282 -2.34 -18.73 21.87
N LEU A 283 -1.75 -19.11 23.01
CA LEU A 283 -2.10 -20.35 23.69
C LEU A 283 -3.56 -20.38 24.20
N PRO A 284 -4.10 -19.33 24.87
CA PRO A 284 -5.53 -19.26 25.21
C PRO A 284 -6.46 -19.34 23.99
N LEU A 285 -6.05 -18.78 22.85
CA LEU A 285 -6.87 -18.69 21.64
C LEU A 285 -7.11 -20.05 20.97
N LEU A 286 -6.24 -21.03 21.22
CA LEU A 286 -6.46 -22.41 20.78
C LEU A 286 -7.72 -23.03 21.39
N SER A 287 -8.04 -22.69 22.64
CA SER A 287 -9.26 -23.13 23.32
C SER A 287 -10.53 -22.51 22.71
N GLU A 288 -10.41 -21.27 22.24
CA GLU A 288 -11.54 -20.51 21.70
C GLU A 288 -11.95 -20.95 20.28
N LEU A 289 -11.01 -21.50 19.50
CA LEU A 289 -11.28 -22.04 18.17
C LEU A 289 -12.36 -23.12 18.19
N GLY A 290 -12.43 -23.92 19.26
CA GLY A 290 -13.48 -24.93 19.43
C GLY A 290 -14.89 -24.34 19.51
N GLY A 291 -15.04 -23.09 19.99
CA GLY A 291 -16.31 -22.37 20.01
C GLY A 291 -16.69 -21.76 18.66
N ILE A 292 -15.70 -21.38 17.84
CA ILE A 292 -15.93 -20.79 16.51
C ILE A 292 -16.31 -21.88 15.50
N ILE A 293 -15.63 -23.03 15.54
CA ILE A 293 -15.90 -24.15 14.62
C ILE A 293 -16.05 -25.46 15.42
N PRO A 294 -17.22 -25.68 16.07
CA PRO A 294 -17.55 -26.96 16.69
C PRO A 294 -17.55 -28.09 15.64
N ARG A 295 -17.39 -29.35 16.06
CA ARG A 295 -17.27 -30.51 15.14
C ARG A 295 -18.36 -30.58 14.07
N GLU A 296 -19.63 -30.53 14.46
CA GLU A 296 -20.74 -30.63 13.49
C GLU A 296 -20.71 -29.49 12.48
N THR A 297 -20.33 -28.30 12.94
CA THR A 297 -20.13 -27.14 12.08
C THR A 297 -18.90 -27.34 11.19
N LEU A 298 -17.79 -27.88 11.68
CA LEU A 298 -16.61 -28.17 10.88
C LEU A 298 -16.94 -29.11 9.73
N LEU A 299 -17.61 -30.24 10.00
CA LEU A 299 -18.01 -31.20 8.98
C LEU A 299 -18.93 -30.55 7.93
N TRP A 300 -19.88 -29.74 8.37
CA TRP A 300 -20.74 -28.96 7.47
C TRP A 300 -19.94 -27.97 6.63
N LYS A 301 -19.06 -27.18 7.23
CA LYS A 301 -18.23 -26.16 6.55
C LYS A 301 -17.28 -26.79 5.54
N LEU A 302 -16.74 -27.97 5.80
CA LEU A 302 -15.89 -28.66 4.83
C LEU A 302 -16.70 -29.23 3.64
N LYS A 303 -17.91 -29.75 3.88
CA LYS A 303 -18.85 -30.13 2.79
C LYS A 303 -19.24 -28.91 1.96
N LEU A 304 -19.51 -27.80 2.63
CA LEU A 304 -19.80 -26.50 2.01
C LEU A 304 -18.61 -26.00 1.18
N LEU A 305 -17.38 -26.11 1.70
CA LEU A 305 -16.14 -25.75 1.02
C LEU A 305 -15.95 -26.56 -0.27
N ARG A 306 -16.14 -27.88 -0.19
CA ARG A 306 -16.09 -28.78 -1.36
C ARG A 306 -17.13 -28.38 -2.41
N SER A 307 -18.38 -28.18 -1.99
CA SER A 307 -19.45 -27.74 -2.89
C SER A 307 -19.14 -26.39 -3.52
N GLY A 308 -18.60 -25.45 -2.74
CA GLY A 308 -18.23 -24.12 -3.21
C GLY A 308 -17.10 -24.17 -4.22
N ALA A 309 -16.02 -24.88 -3.93
CA ALA A 309 -14.88 -25.06 -4.84
C ALA A 309 -15.32 -25.67 -6.17
N ALA A 310 -16.11 -26.75 -6.14
CA ALA A 310 -16.62 -27.39 -7.36
C ALA A 310 -17.54 -26.46 -8.17
N TYR A 311 -18.47 -25.77 -7.49
CA TYR A 311 -19.37 -24.82 -8.13
C TYR A 311 -18.61 -23.68 -8.82
N THR A 312 -17.65 -23.08 -8.12
CA THR A 312 -16.83 -21.97 -8.63
C THR A 312 -15.96 -22.41 -9.80
N ASN A 313 -15.27 -23.56 -9.70
CA ASN A 313 -14.42 -24.08 -10.77
C ASN A 313 -15.19 -24.31 -12.08
N SER A 314 -16.44 -24.78 -12.00
CA SER A 314 -17.27 -24.97 -13.20
C SER A 314 -17.65 -23.68 -13.94
N ARG A 315 -17.44 -22.50 -13.33
CA ARG A 315 -17.88 -21.19 -13.85
C ARG A 315 -16.78 -20.14 -13.92
N ILE A 316 -15.54 -20.49 -13.57
CA ILE A 316 -14.44 -19.53 -13.49
C ILE A 316 -14.17 -18.79 -14.82
N HIS A 317 -14.43 -19.46 -15.95
CA HIS A 317 -14.29 -18.90 -17.30
C HIS A 317 -15.22 -17.71 -17.58
N ALA A 318 -16.29 -17.54 -16.80
CA ALA A 318 -17.25 -16.44 -16.93
C ALA A 318 -16.88 -15.20 -16.09
N VAL A 319 -15.78 -15.26 -15.34
CA VAL A 319 -15.31 -14.12 -14.53
C VAL A 319 -14.63 -13.09 -15.44
N GLU A 320 -15.28 -11.94 -15.62
CA GLU A 320 -14.74 -10.77 -16.33
C GLU A 320 -14.14 -9.70 -15.39
N ALA A 321 -14.28 -9.91 -14.07
CA ALA A 321 -13.83 -8.98 -13.04
C ALA A 321 -12.30 -8.82 -13.05
N GLU A 322 -11.83 -7.66 -12.56
CA GLU A 322 -10.42 -7.47 -12.24
C GLU A 322 -10.09 -8.24 -10.96
N VAL A 323 -9.00 -9.02 -10.95
CA VAL A 323 -8.64 -9.91 -9.84
C VAL A 323 -7.24 -9.60 -9.32
N LEU A 324 -7.15 -9.35 -8.02
CA LEU A 324 -5.93 -9.36 -7.24
C LEU A 324 -5.91 -10.63 -6.39
N LEU A 325 -4.94 -11.50 -6.64
CA LEU A 325 -4.78 -12.77 -5.95
C LEU A 325 -3.59 -12.71 -4.99
N LEU A 326 -3.86 -12.85 -3.70
CA LEU A 326 -2.87 -12.90 -2.63
C LEU A 326 -2.72 -14.34 -2.15
N VAL A 327 -1.53 -14.90 -2.31
CA VAL A 327 -1.26 -16.30 -1.94
C VAL A 327 -0.13 -16.43 -0.94
N SER A 328 -0.28 -17.37 -0.03
CA SER A 328 0.68 -17.67 1.02
C SER A 328 1.62 -18.80 0.63
N GLY A 329 2.91 -18.64 0.92
CA GLY A 329 3.92 -19.62 0.54
C GLY A 329 4.01 -20.83 1.47
N LYS A 330 3.66 -20.67 2.75
CA LYS A 330 3.62 -21.72 3.78
C LYS A 330 2.19 -22.12 4.14
N ASP A 331 1.26 -21.96 3.21
CA ASP A 331 -0.12 -22.43 3.38
C ASP A 331 -0.12 -23.96 3.51
N ARG A 332 -0.48 -24.46 4.70
CA ARG A 332 -0.57 -25.91 4.99
C ARG A 332 -1.99 -26.44 4.80
N MET A 333 -2.98 -25.56 4.60
CA MET A 333 -4.37 -25.95 4.36
C MET A 333 -4.64 -26.16 2.88
N LEU A 334 -4.10 -25.31 2.02
CA LEU A 334 -4.35 -25.32 0.58
C LEU A 334 -3.03 -25.23 -0.19
N PRO A 335 -2.92 -25.86 -1.37
CA PRO A 335 -1.79 -25.67 -2.27
C PRO A 335 -1.90 -24.30 -2.97
N SER A 336 -1.73 -23.22 -2.20
CA SER A 336 -2.03 -21.84 -2.62
C SER A 336 -1.07 -21.33 -3.70
N GLN A 337 0.18 -21.78 -3.71
CA GLN A 337 1.14 -21.43 -4.78
C GLN A 337 0.79 -22.09 -6.12
N GLU A 338 0.43 -23.37 -6.12
CA GLU A 338 -0.02 -24.07 -7.33
C GLU A 338 -1.34 -23.49 -7.82
N GLU A 339 -2.20 -23.12 -6.89
CA GLU A 339 -3.47 -22.49 -7.20
C GLU A 339 -3.31 -21.12 -7.84
N SER A 340 -2.29 -20.34 -7.44
CA SER A 340 -2.01 -19.05 -8.06
C SER A 340 -1.69 -19.19 -9.54
N LYS A 341 -0.84 -20.16 -9.89
CA LYS A 341 -0.49 -20.47 -11.29
C LYS A 341 -1.73 -20.85 -12.10
N ARG A 342 -2.58 -21.71 -11.53
CA ARG A 342 -3.81 -22.15 -12.19
C ARG A 342 -4.79 -21.00 -12.39
N LEU A 343 -5.07 -20.21 -11.36
CA LEU A 343 -6.01 -19.09 -11.45
C LEU A 343 -5.49 -17.99 -12.37
N HIS A 344 -4.20 -17.67 -12.33
CA HIS A 344 -3.57 -16.72 -13.23
C HIS A 344 -3.69 -17.16 -14.70
N GLY A 345 -3.54 -18.45 -15.00
CA GLY A 345 -3.73 -18.98 -16.36
C GLY A 345 -5.18 -19.06 -16.84
N LEU A 346 -6.17 -19.04 -15.93
CA LEU A 346 -7.60 -19.16 -16.26
C LEU A 346 -8.33 -17.81 -16.30
N LEU A 347 -7.90 -16.84 -15.51
CA LEU A 347 -8.55 -15.54 -15.35
C LEU A 347 -7.87 -14.50 -16.25
N LYS A 348 -8.66 -13.74 -17.00
CA LYS A 348 -8.15 -12.76 -17.98
C LYS A 348 -7.38 -11.60 -17.33
N ASN A 349 -7.85 -11.11 -16.18
CA ASN A 349 -7.32 -9.91 -15.52
C ASN A 349 -6.83 -10.23 -14.11
N CYS A 350 -5.81 -11.10 -14.00
CA CYS A 350 -5.35 -11.62 -12.70
C CYS A 350 -3.93 -11.14 -12.36
N THR A 351 -3.82 -10.28 -11.35
CA THR A 351 -2.54 -9.85 -10.75
C THR A 351 -2.28 -10.71 -9.52
N VAL A 352 -1.08 -11.30 -9.40
CA VAL A 352 -0.73 -12.16 -8.26
C VAL A 352 0.32 -11.49 -7.37
N ARG A 353 0.17 -11.63 -6.04
CA ARG A 353 1.23 -11.36 -5.06
C ARG A 353 1.41 -12.54 -4.10
N CYS A 354 2.62 -13.07 -4.03
CA CYS A 354 2.99 -14.18 -3.15
C CYS A 354 3.63 -13.67 -1.86
N PHE A 355 3.21 -14.22 -0.73
CA PHE A 355 3.74 -13.97 0.61
C PHE A 355 4.42 -15.24 1.11
N LYS A 356 5.70 -15.43 0.70
CA LYS A 356 6.41 -16.71 0.85
C LYS A 356 6.48 -17.23 2.29
N GLU A 357 6.59 -16.31 3.25
CA GLU A 357 6.79 -16.65 4.66
C GLU A 357 5.49 -16.78 5.47
N ASN A 358 4.32 -16.60 4.85
CA ASN A 358 3.02 -16.58 5.52
C ASN A 358 2.26 -17.91 5.36
N GLY A 359 1.38 -18.19 6.32
CA GLY A 359 0.44 -19.31 6.36
C GLY A 359 -0.94 -18.96 5.80
N HIS A 360 -1.92 -19.83 6.01
CA HIS A 360 -3.24 -19.74 5.37
C HIS A 360 -4.02 -18.47 5.77
N THR A 361 -3.98 -18.06 7.03
CA THR A 361 -4.66 -16.85 7.54
C THR A 361 -3.87 -15.57 7.28
N LEU A 362 -3.57 -15.26 6.02
CA LEU A 362 -2.71 -14.12 5.64
C LEU A 362 -3.14 -12.78 6.26
N LEU A 363 -4.46 -12.51 6.33
CA LEU A 363 -5.02 -11.26 6.88
C LEU A 363 -4.92 -11.13 8.41
N LEU A 364 -4.53 -12.22 9.09
CA LEU A 364 -4.32 -12.28 10.54
C LEU A 364 -2.85 -12.53 10.89
N GLU A 365 -1.94 -12.48 9.92
CA GLU A 365 -0.51 -12.70 10.11
C GLU A 365 0.31 -11.44 9.82
N ASP A 366 1.47 -11.32 10.47
CA ASP A 366 2.42 -10.24 10.22
C ASP A 366 2.88 -10.27 8.75
N SER A 367 2.42 -9.26 8.03
CA SER A 367 2.57 -9.06 6.59
C SER A 367 2.34 -7.57 6.30
N LEU A 368 1.91 -7.22 5.08
CA LEU A 368 1.58 -5.84 4.71
C LEU A 368 0.10 -5.55 4.94
N SER A 369 -0.22 -4.28 5.23
CA SER A 369 -1.62 -3.83 5.23
C SER A 369 -2.27 -4.12 3.88
N LEU A 370 -3.48 -4.69 3.90
CA LEU A 370 -4.23 -5.00 2.67
C LEU A 370 -4.39 -3.75 1.78
N LEU A 371 -4.59 -2.58 2.38
CA LEU A 371 -4.68 -1.32 1.63
C LEU A 371 -3.36 -0.99 0.91
N THR A 372 -2.21 -1.20 1.54
CA THR A 372 -0.89 -1.02 0.93
C THR A 372 -0.71 -1.92 -0.28
N VAL A 373 -1.13 -3.18 -0.19
CA VAL A 373 -1.06 -4.13 -1.32
C VAL A 373 -1.97 -3.68 -2.46
N ILE A 374 -3.20 -3.25 -2.17
CA ILE A 374 -4.14 -2.72 -3.16
C ILE A 374 -3.59 -1.46 -3.85
N LYS A 375 -2.95 -0.55 -3.09
CA LYS A 375 -2.28 0.65 -3.62
C LYS A 375 -1.11 0.29 -4.53
N GLY A 376 -0.19 -0.56 -4.05
CA GLY A 376 1.02 -0.95 -4.79
C GLY A 376 0.73 -1.76 -6.06
N THR A 377 -0.43 -2.41 -6.14
CA THR A 377 -0.89 -3.12 -7.34
C THR A 377 -1.81 -2.27 -8.24
N CYS A 378 -1.99 -0.99 -7.92
CA CYS A 378 -2.85 -0.04 -8.64
C CYS A 378 -4.30 -0.54 -8.82
N LYS A 379 -4.83 -1.22 -7.80
CA LYS A 379 -6.21 -1.77 -7.82
C LYS A 379 -7.22 -0.88 -7.14
N TYR A 380 -6.79 0.14 -6.40
CA TYR A 380 -7.70 1.11 -5.78
C TYR A 380 -8.22 2.10 -6.83
N ARG A 381 -9.49 2.02 -7.21
CA ARG A 381 -10.12 2.96 -8.14
C ARG A 381 -11.52 3.33 -7.64
N ARG A 382 -11.90 4.59 -7.82
CA ARG A 382 -13.20 5.11 -7.42
C ARG A 382 -14.18 5.20 -8.60
N SER A 383 -13.70 4.90 -9.80
CA SER A 383 -14.45 4.89 -11.05
C SER A 383 -14.15 3.62 -11.86
N ARG A 384 -14.82 3.48 -13.02
CA ARG A 384 -14.67 2.32 -13.92
C ARG A 384 -13.25 2.10 -14.43
N ARG A 385 -12.44 3.15 -14.52
CA ARG A 385 -11.03 3.06 -14.92
C ARG A 385 -10.16 3.63 -13.81
N TYR A 386 -9.02 3.00 -13.59
CA TYR A 386 -8.02 3.50 -12.66
C TYR A 386 -7.42 4.81 -13.18
N ASP A 387 -7.52 5.87 -12.39
CA ASP A 387 -6.91 7.17 -12.68
C ASP A 387 -5.82 7.46 -11.67
N PHE A 388 -4.57 7.54 -12.15
CA PHE A 388 -3.43 7.72 -11.25
C PHE A 388 -3.50 8.99 -10.40
N ALA A 389 -4.14 10.07 -10.87
CA ALA A 389 -4.20 11.33 -10.13
C ALA A 389 -5.37 11.32 -9.14
N SER A 390 -6.58 11.03 -9.60
CA SER A 390 -7.74 11.06 -8.71
C SER A 390 -7.79 9.86 -7.78
N ASP A 391 -7.35 8.67 -8.16
CA ASP A 391 -7.41 7.49 -7.28
C ASP A 391 -6.18 7.37 -6.36
N PHE A 392 -5.24 8.31 -6.41
CA PHE A 392 -4.07 8.26 -5.54
C PHE A 392 -4.41 8.46 -4.06
N LEU A 393 -3.89 7.57 -3.21
CA LEU A 393 -3.92 7.70 -1.75
C LEU A 393 -2.50 7.93 -1.23
N PRO A 394 -2.24 8.98 -0.44
CA PRO A 394 -0.91 9.25 0.09
C PRO A 394 -0.41 8.13 1.02
N PRO A 395 0.93 7.96 1.11
CA PRO A 395 1.52 7.00 2.02
C PRO A 395 1.19 7.35 3.47
N SER A 396 0.90 6.32 4.26
CA SER A 396 0.74 6.43 5.70
C SER A 396 2.10 6.58 6.39
N LYS A 397 2.08 6.94 7.67
CA LYS A 397 3.29 6.94 8.49
C LYS A 397 3.91 5.53 8.58
N GLY A 398 3.09 4.50 8.76
CA GLY A 398 3.55 3.11 8.82
C GLY A 398 4.20 2.64 7.52
N GLU A 399 3.67 3.05 6.36
CA GLU A 399 4.25 2.77 5.05
C GLU A 399 5.62 3.45 4.87
N LEU A 400 5.79 4.70 5.33
CA LEU A 400 7.09 5.37 5.34
C LEU A 400 8.07 4.67 6.27
N ASP A 401 7.67 4.36 7.50
CA ASP A 401 8.53 3.70 8.48
C ASP A 401 9.00 2.34 7.94
N PHE A 402 8.10 1.54 7.35
CA PHE A 402 8.45 0.28 6.71
C PHE A 402 9.43 0.48 5.54
N ALA A 403 9.17 1.43 4.64
CA ALA A 403 10.03 1.67 3.50
C ALA A 403 11.46 2.09 3.92
N LEU A 404 11.58 2.95 4.93
CA LEU A 404 12.89 3.39 5.44
C LEU A 404 13.64 2.29 6.19
N GLN A 405 12.93 1.41 6.90
CA GLN A 405 13.54 0.45 7.83
C GLN A 405 13.76 -0.95 7.26
N GLU A 406 12.93 -1.37 6.31
CA GLU A 406 13.00 -2.72 5.73
C GLU A 406 13.54 -2.68 4.30
N LEU A 407 13.12 -1.72 3.48
CA LEU A 407 13.54 -1.65 2.07
C LEU A 407 14.84 -0.87 1.91
N LEU A 408 14.89 0.34 2.48
CA LEU A 408 15.97 1.29 2.24
C LEU A 408 17.03 1.28 3.34
N ARG A 409 16.86 0.54 4.45
CA ARG A 409 17.75 0.63 5.63
C ARG A 409 19.22 0.48 5.28
N PHE A 410 19.57 -0.54 4.50
CA PHE A 410 20.96 -0.76 4.11
C PHE A 410 21.49 0.42 3.31
N LEU A 411 20.77 0.82 2.25
CA LEU A 411 21.16 1.93 1.40
C LEU A 411 21.26 3.24 2.20
N ARG A 412 20.22 3.60 2.95
CA ARG A 412 20.13 4.81 3.78
C ARG A 412 21.29 4.90 4.78
N ASN A 413 21.56 3.83 5.53
CA ASN A 413 22.66 3.82 6.50
C ASN A 413 24.02 3.83 5.81
N ALA A 414 24.13 3.19 4.64
CA ALA A 414 25.35 3.15 3.86
C ALA A 414 25.67 4.51 3.23
N VAL A 415 24.71 5.24 2.68
CA VAL A 415 24.99 6.44 1.85
C VAL A 415 24.97 7.77 2.62
N SER A 416 24.26 7.90 3.74
CA SER A 416 24.14 9.16 4.51
C SER A 416 24.09 10.43 3.62
N SER A 417 23.00 10.55 2.86
CA SER A 417 22.90 11.52 1.75
C SER A 417 23.03 12.98 2.19
N VAL A 418 23.70 13.78 1.37
CA VAL A 418 23.86 15.23 1.55
C VAL A 418 23.00 15.97 0.56
N PHE A 419 22.16 16.87 1.05
CA PHE A 419 21.25 17.69 0.24
C PHE A 419 21.69 19.15 0.24
N LEU A 420 21.78 19.74 -0.95
CA LEU A 420 22.09 21.14 -1.18
C LEU A 420 21.05 21.73 -2.13
N SER A 421 20.79 23.02 -2.02
CA SER A 421 19.92 23.75 -2.95
C SER A 421 20.39 25.18 -3.18
N THR A 422 20.08 25.73 -4.34
CA THR A 422 20.47 27.09 -4.75
C THR A 422 19.30 28.04 -4.54
N MET A 423 19.53 29.10 -3.76
CA MET A 423 18.56 30.17 -3.50
C MET A 423 18.38 31.08 -4.73
N GLU A 424 17.35 31.92 -4.75
CA GLU A 424 17.11 32.86 -5.87
C GLU A 424 18.28 33.82 -6.15
N ASP A 425 19.01 34.20 -5.09
CA ASP A 425 20.20 35.05 -5.17
C ASP A 425 21.47 34.31 -5.64
N GLY A 426 21.37 33.00 -5.91
CA GLY A 426 22.46 32.17 -6.40
C GLY A 426 23.32 31.53 -5.32
N ARG A 427 23.05 31.77 -4.03
CA ARG A 427 23.78 31.12 -2.94
C ARG A 427 23.37 29.65 -2.81
N ILE A 428 24.35 28.77 -2.69
CA ILE A 428 24.13 27.35 -2.37
C ILE A 428 24.02 27.20 -0.86
N VAL A 429 22.97 26.53 -0.39
CA VAL A 429 22.71 26.26 1.02
C VAL A 429 22.49 24.77 1.25
N LYS A 430 22.69 24.31 2.49
CA LYS A 430 22.34 22.95 2.90
C LYS A 430 20.83 22.78 2.97
N GLY A 431 20.36 21.57 2.67
CA GLY A 431 18.94 21.22 2.62
C GLY A 431 18.26 21.61 1.30
N LEU A 432 16.95 21.65 1.33
CA LEU A 432 16.06 21.86 0.19
C LEU A 432 15.46 23.29 0.16
N ALA A 433 15.98 24.24 0.95
CA ALA A 433 15.45 25.60 1.05
C ALA A 433 15.30 26.35 -0.30
N GLY A 434 16.16 26.07 -1.28
CA GLY A 434 16.07 26.64 -2.64
C GLY A 434 14.99 26.01 -3.52
N VAL A 435 14.37 24.90 -3.10
CA VAL A 435 13.25 24.26 -3.82
C VAL A 435 11.93 24.89 -3.38
N PRO A 436 11.03 25.30 -4.30
CA PRO A 436 9.75 25.93 -3.95
C PRO A 436 8.83 25.02 -3.13
N ASP A 437 8.21 25.57 -2.08
CA ASP A 437 7.23 24.87 -1.24
C ASP A 437 5.87 24.67 -1.94
N GLU A 438 5.50 25.58 -2.84
CA GLU A 438 4.24 25.54 -3.57
C GLU A 438 4.43 25.14 -5.04
N GLY A 439 3.58 24.24 -5.51
CA GLY A 439 3.58 23.82 -6.92
C GLY A 439 2.72 24.69 -7.84
N PRO A 440 2.74 24.40 -9.16
CA PRO A 440 3.40 23.25 -9.77
C PRO A 440 4.92 23.42 -9.88
N VAL A 441 5.66 22.36 -9.54
CA VAL A 441 7.12 22.28 -9.68
C VAL A 441 7.47 21.06 -10.51
N LEU A 442 8.41 21.23 -11.44
CA LEU A 442 8.98 20.14 -12.24
C LEU A 442 10.46 19.99 -11.88
N LEU A 443 10.78 18.96 -11.10
CA LEU A 443 12.14 18.54 -10.78
C LEU A 443 12.71 17.80 -11.99
N VAL A 444 13.82 18.28 -12.55
CA VAL A 444 14.44 17.71 -13.75
C VAL A 444 15.91 17.46 -13.48
N GLY A 445 16.42 16.26 -13.72
CA GLY A 445 17.80 15.93 -13.36
C GLY A 445 18.36 14.70 -14.03
N TYR A 446 19.54 14.29 -13.55
CA TYR A 446 20.25 13.07 -13.95
C TYR A 446 19.69 11.84 -13.26
N HIS A 447 19.37 10.81 -14.04
CA HIS A 447 18.92 9.52 -13.53
C HIS A 447 20.10 8.62 -13.20
N MET A 448 20.39 8.41 -11.92
CA MET A 448 21.45 7.47 -11.53
C MET A 448 21.05 6.03 -11.89
N LEU A 449 22.04 5.15 -11.98
CA LEU A 449 21.90 3.74 -12.29
C LEU A 449 20.75 3.13 -11.49
N MET A 450 19.75 2.58 -12.19
CA MET A 450 18.55 1.95 -11.64
C MET A 450 17.67 2.83 -10.74
N GLY A 451 17.91 4.14 -10.64
CA GLY A 451 17.14 5.03 -9.76
C GLY A 451 17.50 4.93 -8.28
N LEU A 452 18.76 4.60 -7.95
CA LEU A 452 19.24 4.46 -6.57
C LEU A 452 19.04 5.71 -5.70
N GLU A 453 18.95 6.88 -6.32
CA GLU A 453 18.75 8.18 -5.67
C GLU A 453 17.32 8.42 -5.17
N LEU A 454 16.33 7.72 -5.71
CA LEU A 454 14.91 8.01 -5.48
C LEU A 454 14.48 7.87 -4.02
N GLY A 455 14.96 6.83 -3.35
CA GLY A 455 14.59 6.53 -1.96
C GLY A 455 15.02 7.64 -1.00
N PRO A 456 16.33 7.95 -0.90
CA PRO A 456 16.82 9.04 -0.05
C PRO A 456 16.24 10.40 -0.43
N MET A 457 16.05 10.67 -1.72
CA MET A 457 15.42 11.92 -2.19
C MET A 457 13.97 12.03 -1.68
N SER A 458 13.18 10.97 -1.79
CA SER A 458 11.80 10.95 -1.26
C SER A 458 11.77 11.14 0.25
N GLU A 459 12.70 10.54 0.99
CA GLU A 459 12.82 10.72 2.45
C GLU A 459 13.05 12.20 2.81
N ALA A 460 14.00 12.86 2.14
CA ALA A 460 14.35 14.25 2.41
C ALA A 460 13.20 15.22 2.11
N PHE A 461 12.53 15.07 0.97
CA PHE A 461 11.38 15.91 0.60
C PHE A 461 10.21 15.77 1.59
N ILE A 462 9.92 14.55 2.04
CA ILE A 462 8.87 14.30 3.02
C ILE A 462 9.26 14.91 4.39
N LYS A 463 10.49 14.71 4.85
CA LYS A 463 10.94 15.18 6.18
C LYS A 463 11.12 16.69 6.27
N GLU A 464 11.78 17.30 5.28
CA GLU A 464 12.14 18.72 5.33
C GLU A 464 10.99 19.61 4.84
N LYS A 465 10.24 19.16 3.83
CA LYS A 465 9.22 19.99 3.19
C LYS A 465 7.78 19.51 3.35
N ASN A 466 7.55 18.31 3.89
CA ASN A 466 6.24 17.67 3.88
C ASN A 466 5.64 17.58 2.46
N ILE A 467 6.50 17.35 1.46
CA ILE A 467 6.14 17.23 0.04
C ILE A 467 6.39 15.80 -0.42
N LEU A 468 5.40 15.22 -1.08
CA LEU A 468 5.56 13.98 -1.82
C LEU A 468 5.53 14.29 -3.32
N PHE A 469 6.72 14.29 -3.94
CA PHE A 469 6.81 14.44 -5.39
C PHE A 469 6.28 13.20 -6.12
N ARG A 470 5.89 13.39 -7.38
CA ARG A 470 5.34 12.34 -8.25
C ARG A 470 6.35 11.95 -9.32
N GLY A 471 6.89 10.74 -9.21
CA GLY A 471 7.88 10.23 -10.16
C GLY A 471 7.26 9.77 -11.47
N MET A 472 7.83 10.19 -12.60
CA MET A 472 7.41 9.74 -13.93
C MET A 472 8.18 8.47 -14.32
N ALA A 473 7.56 7.32 -14.08
CA ALA A 473 8.15 5.99 -14.22
C ALA A 473 7.86 5.32 -15.56
N HIS A 474 8.75 4.44 -16.01
CA HIS A 474 8.57 3.66 -17.24
C HIS A 474 7.33 2.71 -17.10
N PRO A 475 6.44 2.61 -18.10
CA PRO A 475 5.23 1.79 -18.04
C PRO A 475 5.47 0.31 -17.72
N ILE A 476 6.66 -0.20 -18.04
CA ILE A 476 7.04 -1.59 -17.71
C ILE A 476 6.89 -1.93 -16.23
N LEU A 477 7.04 -0.96 -15.33
CA LEU A 477 6.88 -1.17 -13.89
C LEU A 477 5.44 -1.57 -13.52
N TYR A 478 4.48 -1.39 -14.43
CA TYR A 478 3.07 -1.73 -14.28
C TYR A 478 2.68 -3.02 -15.01
N ALA A 479 3.62 -3.69 -15.67
CA ALA A 479 3.37 -5.00 -16.27
C ALA A 479 3.22 -6.07 -15.19
N GLU A 480 2.25 -6.97 -15.39
CA GLU A 480 1.93 -8.07 -14.48
C GLU A 480 2.01 -9.39 -15.26
N THR A 481 3.21 -9.97 -15.32
CA THR A 481 3.51 -11.18 -16.11
C THR A 481 3.85 -12.41 -15.26
N ASP A 482 4.00 -12.25 -13.94
CA ASP A 482 4.49 -13.32 -13.06
C ASP A 482 3.44 -13.73 -12.02
N SER A 483 3.02 -15.00 -12.12
CA SER A 483 2.09 -15.69 -11.21
C SER A 483 2.65 -15.99 -9.82
N THR A 484 3.92 -15.70 -9.56
CA THR A 484 4.64 -15.94 -8.30
C THR A 484 5.33 -14.71 -7.73
N LYS A 485 5.06 -13.54 -8.31
CA LYS A 485 5.66 -12.25 -7.95
C LYS A 485 5.43 -11.92 -6.47
N GLU A 486 6.48 -11.58 -5.75
CA GLU A 486 6.37 -11.04 -4.39
C GLU A 486 6.07 -9.53 -4.43
N PHE A 487 5.51 -9.00 -3.34
CA PHE A 487 5.36 -7.55 -3.19
C PHE A 487 6.74 -6.93 -2.95
N GLY A 488 7.22 -6.13 -3.91
CA GLY A 488 8.61 -5.70 -3.94
C GLY A 488 8.81 -4.20 -4.15
N TYR A 489 10.06 -3.81 -4.42
CA TYR A 489 10.46 -2.42 -4.63
C TYR A 489 9.59 -1.69 -5.67
N MET A 490 9.24 -2.37 -6.78
CA MET A 490 8.41 -1.79 -7.84
C MET A 490 6.96 -1.52 -7.43
N ASP A 491 6.44 -2.23 -6.43
CA ASP A 491 5.12 -1.94 -5.86
C ASP A 491 5.21 -0.77 -4.88
N TRP A 492 6.30 -0.70 -4.11
CA TRP A 492 6.56 0.38 -3.18
C TRP A 492 6.72 1.74 -3.86
N ILE A 493 7.45 1.84 -4.98
CA ILE A 493 7.52 3.11 -5.72
C ILE A 493 6.14 3.62 -6.16
N LYS A 494 5.17 2.73 -6.43
CA LYS A 494 3.78 3.10 -6.76
C LYS A 494 3.02 3.57 -5.53
N VAL A 495 3.22 2.93 -4.37
CA VAL A 495 2.68 3.40 -3.07
C VAL A 495 3.13 4.84 -2.79
N PHE A 496 4.37 5.18 -3.16
CA PHE A 496 4.94 6.54 -3.02
C PHE A 496 4.63 7.46 -4.20
N GLY A 497 3.75 7.08 -5.12
CA GLY A 497 3.25 7.96 -6.17
C GLY A 497 4.16 8.08 -7.39
N ALA A 498 4.79 6.98 -7.80
CA ALA A 498 5.23 6.80 -9.18
C ALA A 498 4.02 6.67 -10.11
N TYR A 499 4.10 7.31 -11.29
CA TYR A 499 3.05 7.37 -12.32
C TYR A 499 3.65 6.88 -13.63
N PRO A 500 2.93 6.13 -14.48
CA PRO A 500 3.45 5.78 -15.79
C PRO A 500 3.62 7.07 -16.61
N VAL A 501 4.78 7.21 -17.24
CA VAL A 501 5.13 8.41 -17.98
C VAL A 501 4.25 8.56 -19.22
N THR A 502 3.37 9.55 -19.19
CA THR A 502 2.51 9.94 -20.31
C THR A 502 2.26 11.45 -20.26
N ALA A 503 1.99 12.06 -21.42
CA ALA A 503 1.62 13.49 -21.47
C ALA A 503 0.37 13.80 -20.64
N THR A 504 -0.60 12.87 -20.60
CA THR A 504 -1.84 13.01 -19.84
C THR A 504 -1.59 13.01 -18.34
N ASN A 505 -0.74 12.13 -17.82
CA ASN A 505 -0.40 12.10 -16.40
C ASN A 505 0.40 13.34 -15.99
N LEU A 506 1.39 13.74 -16.80
CA LEU A 506 2.14 14.97 -16.55
C LEU A 506 1.21 16.20 -16.51
N PHE A 507 0.29 16.29 -17.48
CA PHE A 507 -0.72 17.35 -17.53
C PHE A 507 -1.56 17.39 -16.25
N LYS A 508 -2.10 16.23 -15.82
CA LYS A 508 -2.94 16.15 -14.61
C LYS A 508 -2.18 16.59 -13.37
N LEU A 509 -0.97 16.09 -13.18
CA LEU A 509 -0.13 16.41 -12.01
C LEU A 509 0.23 17.90 -11.93
N LEU A 510 0.63 18.51 -13.06
CA LEU A 510 0.92 19.95 -13.08
C LEU A 510 -0.36 20.78 -12.91
N SER A 511 -1.49 20.33 -13.45
CA SER A 511 -2.79 21.01 -13.26
C SER A 511 -3.25 20.98 -11.80
N SER A 512 -2.93 19.92 -11.06
CA SER A 512 -3.18 19.79 -9.62
C SER A 512 -2.10 20.44 -8.75
N LYS A 513 -1.22 21.26 -9.35
CA LYS A 513 -0.13 21.97 -8.66
C LYS A 513 0.82 21.04 -7.89
N SER A 514 1.04 19.82 -8.37
CA SER A 514 1.95 18.87 -7.73
C SER A 514 3.42 19.16 -8.02
N HIS A 515 4.31 18.67 -7.17
CA HIS A 515 5.73 18.51 -7.46
C HIS A 515 5.92 17.23 -8.26
N VAL A 516 6.52 17.32 -9.45
CA VAL A 516 6.69 16.20 -10.37
C VAL A 516 8.18 15.99 -10.62
N LEU A 517 8.63 14.73 -10.56
CA LEU A 517 9.99 14.33 -10.87
C LEU A 517 10.04 13.71 -12.27
N LEU A 518 10.85 14.28 -13.14
CA LEU A 518 11.04 13.85 -14.52
C LEU A 518 12.52 13.72 -14.85
N TYR A 519 12.92 12.54 -15.32
CA TYR A 519 14.23 12.32 -15.94
C TYR A 519 14.06 12.33 -17.46
N PRO A 520 14.54 13.37 -18.18
CA PRO A 520 14.33 13.43 -19.62
C PRO A 520 14.95 12.26 -20.38
N GLY A 521 16.11 11.77 -19.91
CA GLY A 521 16.80 10.60 -20.46
C GLY A 521 16.13 9.25 -20.13
N GLY A 522 15.24 9.23 -19.14
CA GLY A 522 14.41 8.06 -18.82
C GLY A 522 15.22 6.78 -18.58
N ALA A 523 14.68 5.64 -19.04
CA ALA A 523 15.29 4.33 -18.81
C ALA A 523 16.67 4.15 -19.47
N ARG A 524 16.95 4.85 -20.58
CA ARG A 524 18.26 4.79 -21.26
C ARG A 524 19.37 5.39 -20.41
N GLU A 525 19.06 6.48 -19.70
CA GLU A 525 19.96 7.12 -18.76
C GLU A 525 20.06 6.30 -17.46
N ALA A 526 18.93 5.81 -16.94
CA ALA A 526 18.90 4.93 -15.77
C ALA A 526 19.67 3.60 -15.94
N LEU A 527 19.84 3.14 -17.18
CA LEU A 527 20.56 1.93 -17.55
C LEU A 527 21.74 2.29 -18.46
N HIS A 528 22.47 3.34 -18.09
CA HIS A 528 23.64 3.78 -18.84
C HIS A 528 24.74 2.69 -18.90
N ASN A 529 25.55 2.72 -19.96
CA ASN A 529 26.66 1.80 -20.13
C ASN A 529 27.87 2.21 -19.28
N ARG A 530 28.91 1.38 -19.30
CA ARG A 530 30.18 1.71 -18.64
C ARG A 530 30.81 2.95 -19.28
N GLY A 531 31.24 3.91 -18.45
CA GLY A 531 31.83 5.18 -18.91
C GLY A 531 30.80 6.23 -19.32
N GLU A 532 29.51 5.95 -19.15
CA GLU A 532 28.42 6.90 -19.36
C GLU A 532 27.89 7.50 -18.05
N GLN A 533 28.48 7.14 -16.90
CA GLN A 533 28.13 7.75 -15.61
C GLN A 533 28.16 9.27 -15.71
N TYR A 534 27.14 9.93 -15.15
CA TYR A 534 27.02 11.38 -15.07
C TYR A 534 26.84 12.10 -16.43
N LYS A 535 26.56 11.37 -17.51
CA LYS A 535 26.22 11.96 -18.82
C LYS A 535 24.71 12.11 -18.97
N LEU A 536 24.28 13.30 -19.41
CA LEU A 536 22.88 13.57 -19.71
C LEU A 536 22.49 13.07 -21.10
N ILE A 537 21.76 11.97 -21.15
CA ILE A 537 21.28 11.35 -22.39
C ILE A 537 19.85 11.83 -22.63
N TRP A 538 19.68 13.13 -22.87
CA TRP A 538 18.37 13.75 -23.03
C TRP A 538 17.89 13.75 -24.49
N PRO A 539 16.56 13.68 -24.74
CA PRO A 539 16.01 13.69 -26.09
C PRO A 539 16.13 15.09 -26.72
N ASP A 540 16.22 15.17 -28.05
CA ASP A 540 16.32 16.45 -28.76
C ASP A 540 15.08 17.35 -28.57
N GLN A 541 13.96 16.79 -28.13
CA GLN A 541 12.68 17.48 -28.00
C GLN A 541 12.52 18.16 -26.63
N GLN A 542 12.12 19.41 -26.65
CA GLN A 542 11.92 20.33 -25.52
C GLN A 542 10.51 20.26 -24.90
N GLU A 543 9.79 19.16 -25.07
CA GLU A 543 8.35 19.08 -24.78
C GLU A 543 8.01 19.28 -23.29
N PHE A 544 8.90 18.91 -22.36
CA PHE A 544 8.66 19.12 -20.94
C PHE A 544 8.67 20.61 -20.57
N VAL A 545 9.47 21.44 -21.24
CA VAL A 545 9.52 22.90 -21.01
C VAL A 545 8.20 23.53 -21.44
N ARG A 546 7.68 23.13 -22.60
CA ARG A 546 6.41 23.61 -23.13
C ARG A 546 5.25 23.22 -22.20
N MET A 547 5.28 22.00 -21.66
CA MET A 547 4.32 21.55 -20.68
C MET A 547 4.42 22.32 -19.36
N ALA A 548 5.63 22.57 -18.86
CA ALA A 548 5.85 23.39 -17.67
C ALA A 548 5.29 24.81 -17.86
N ALA A 549 5.61 25.46 -18.98
CA ALA A 549 5.14 26.80 -19.31
C ALA A 549 3.62 26.89 -19.42
N ARG A 550 2.96 25.86 -19.97
CA ARG A 550 1.50 25.79 -20.06
C ARG A 550 0.81 25.92 -18.70
N PHE A 551 1.44 25.45 -17.64
CA PHE A 551 0.92 25.50 -16.26
C PHE A 551 1.62 26.55 -15.39
N GLY A 552 2.58 27.30 -15.95
CA GLY A 552 3.43 28.20 -15.18
C GLY A 552 4.24 27.48 -14.11
N ALA A 553 4.64 26.22 -14.35
CA ALA A 553 5.40 25.42 -13.41
C ALA A 553 6.84 25.93 -13.29
N THR A 554 7.37 25.92 -12.08
CA THR A 554 8.79 26.22 -11.86
C THR A 554 9.60 24.97 -12.16
N ILE A 555 10.55 25.06 -13.09
CA ILE A 555 11.50 23.97 -13.38
C ILE A 555 12.64 24.09 -12.38
N VAL A 556 12.94 23.01 -11.66
CA VAL A 556 14.08 22.95 -10.74
C VAL A 556 15.06 21.91 -11.28
N PRO A 557 16.12 22.35 -11.97
CA PRO A 557 17.18 21.45 -12.41
C PRO A 557 17.93 20.90 -11.19
N PHE A 558 18.34 19.63 -11.20
CA PHE A 558 19.15 19.07 -10.12
C PHE A 558 20.16 18.03 -10.61
N GLY A 559 21.31 18.00 -9.94
CA GLY A 559 22.35 16.99 -10.15
C GLY A 559 22.44 16.03 -8.96
N THR A 560 22.79 14.79 -9.24
CA THR A 560 23.05 13.74 -8.23
C THR A 560 24.36 13.01 -8.53
N VAL A 561 25.12 12.70 -7.48
CA VAL A 561 26.43 12.06 -7.58
C VAL A 561 26.59 11.03 -6.46
N GLY A 562 27.28 9.92 -6.75
CA GLY A 562 27.70 8.91 -5.78
C GLY A 562 27.39 7.46 -6.15
N GLU A 563 26.85 7.17 -7.33
CA GLU A 563 26.59 5.78 -7.76
C GLU A 563 27.88 4.97 -7.87
N ASP A 564 28.94 5.62 -8.37
CA ASP A 564 30.29 5.07 -8.51
C ASP A 564 30.99 4.84 -7.17
N ASP A 565 30.49 5.47 -6.11
CA ASP A 565 30.95 5.30 -4.74
C ASP A 565 30.29 4.12 -4.02
N ILE A 566 29.19 3.58 -4.56
CA ILE A 566 28.45 2.46 -3.96
C ILE A 566 28.66 1.18 -4.74
N ALA A 567 28.75 1.27 -6.07
CA ALA A 567 28.91 0.12 -6.92
C ALA A 567 29.77 0.41 -8.16
N GLU A 568 30.44 -0.64 -8.66
CA GLU A 568 31.09 -0.66 -9.95
C GLU A 568 30.20 -1.38 -10.98
N LEU A 569 29.92 -0.73 -12.10
CA LEU A 569 29.23 -1.37 -13.23
C LEU A 569 30.23 -2.26 -13.99
N VAL A 570 30.12 -3.58 -13.80
CA VAL A 570 31.03 -4.58 -14.37
C VAL A 570 30.50 -5.27 -15.63
N LEU A 571 29.18 -5.34 -15.78
CA LEU A 571 28.52 -5.87 -16.98
C LEU A 571 27.38 -4.93 -17.39
N ASP A 572 27.55 -4.26 -18.52
CA ASP A 572 26.49 -3.49 -19.16
C ASP A 572 25.75 -4.32 -20.22
N TYR A 573 24.80 -3.71 -20.92
CA TYR A 573 24.03 -4.39 -21.96
C TYR A 573 24.92 -5.09 -23.00
N ASN A 574 25.95 -4.40 -23.50
CA ASN A 574 26.80 -4.92 -24.56
C ASN A 574 27.59 -6.14 -24.10
N ASP A 575 27.99 -6.17 -22.84
CA ASP A 575 28.67 -7.33 -22.25
C ASP A 575 27.70 -8.50 -22.03
N LEU A 576 26.50 -8.24 -21.52
CA LEU A 576 25.48 -9.27 -21.29
C LEU A 576 25.01 -9.91 -22.60
N MET A 577 24.91 -9.14 -23.68
CA MET A 577 24.52 -9.65 -25.00
C MET A 577 25.56 -10.59 -25.63
N LYS A 578 26.83 -10.56 -25.16
CA LYS A 578 27.86 -11.52 -25.59
C LYS A 578 27.70 -12.89 -24.92
N ILE A 579 26.87 -13.01 -23.89
CA ILE A 579 26.63 -14.26 -23.14
C ILE A 579 25.37 -14.93 -23.71
N PRO A 580 25.46 -16.07 -24.42
CA PRO A 580 24.35 -16.60 -25.23
C PRO A 580 23.04 -16.87 -24.46
N PHE A 581 23.13 -17.33 -23.21
CA PHE A 581 21.93 -17.58 -22.41
C PHE A 581 21.26 -16.27 -21.95
N LEU A 582 22.06 -15.29 -21.53
CA LEU A 582 21.55 -13.99 -21.09
C LEU A 582 21.03 -13.15 -22.25
N SER A 583 21.68 -13.23 -23.42
CA SER A 583 21.24 -12.52 -24.62
C SER A 583 19.87 -13.01 -25.10
N ASN A 584 19.61 -14.32 -25.05
CA ASN A 584 18.30 -14.88 -25.34
C ASN A 584 17.25 -14.38 -24.35
N TYR A 585 17.54 -14.44 -23.04
CA TYR A 585 16.64 -13.95 -21.99
C TYR A 585 16.31 -12.46 -22.13
N ILE A 586 17.32 -11.62 -22.35
CA ILE A 586 17.15 -10.17 -22.55
C ILE A 586 16.34 -9.91 -23.82
N THR A 587 16.59 -10.65 -24.90
CA THR A 587 15.87 -10.49 -26.17
C THR A 587 14.39 -10.87 -26.02
N GLU A 588 14.09 -11.95 -25.30
CA GLU A 588 12.73 -12.40 -25.01
C GLU A 588 12.00 -11.38 -24.12
N ALA A 589 12.63 -10.96 -23.02
CA ALA A 589 12.10 -9.91 -22.16
C ALA A 589 11.89 -8.58 -22.91
N THR A 590 12.77 -8.22 -23.85
CA THR A 590 12.61 -7.01 -24.67
C THR A 590 11.51 -7.17 -25.72
N ARG A 591 11.26 -8.40 -26.22
CA ARG A 591 10.21 -8.69 -27.21
C ARG A 591 8.82 -8.60 -26.57
N ASP A 592 8.67 -9.14 -25.37
CA ASP A 592 7.42 -9.11 -24.59
C ASP A 592 7.07 -7.71 -24.09
N THR A 593 8.05 -6.80 -24.11
CA THR A 593 7.89 -5.41 -23.66
C THR A 593 7.75 -4.40 -24.79
N LYS A 594 7.64 -4.87 -26.04
CA LYS A 594 7.41 -4.00 -27.22
C LYS A 594 6.16 -3.14 -27.11
N GLU A 595 5.10 -3.62 -26.45
CA GLU A 595 3.88 -2.85 -26.21
C GLU A 595 4.08 -1.65 -25.27
N PHE A 596 5.16 -1.66 -24.48
CA PHE A 596 5.52 -0.61 -23.53
C PHE A 596 6.59 0.35 -24.08
N LYS A 597 6.97 0.23 -25.36
CA LYS A 597 7.89 1.19 -25.99
C LYS A 597 7.29 2.58 -25.95
N LEU A 598 7.93 3.45 -25.19
CA LEU A 598 7.62 4.87 -25.20
C LEU A 598 8.29 5.51 -26.41
N ARG A 599 7.58 6.42 -27.09
CA ARG A 599 8.13 7.28 -28.15
C ARG A 599 8.61 6.51 -29.39
N ASP A 600 7.70 5.81 -30.06
CA ASP A 600 7.96 5.14 -31.36
C ASP A 600 8.45 6.13 -32.46
N GLU A 601 8.22 7.43 -32.26
CA GLU A 601 8.69 8.54 -33.11
C GLU A 601 9.93 9.28 -32.59
N SER A 602 10.58 8.83 -31.49
CA SER A 602 11.81 9.48 -31.01
C SER A 602 13.03 9.09 -31.84
N SER A 603 13.81 10.10 -32.24
CA SER A 603 15.13 9.95 -32.85
C SER A 603 16.23 10.06 -31.79
N GLY A 604 17.43 9.53 -32.09
CA GLY A 604 18.61 9.67 -31.23
C GLY A 604 18.76 8.58 -30.16
N GLU A 605 19.76 8.75 -29.28
CA GLU A 605 20.20 7.70 -28.34
C GLU A 605 19.14 7.30 -27.31
N VAL A 606 18.21 8.21 -26.96
CA VAL A 606 17.12 7.99 -25.99
C VAL A 606 16.06 7.00 -26.48
N ALA A 607 15.98 6.80 -27.81
CA ALA A 607 15.06 5.83 -28.40
C ALA A 607 15.49 4.38 -28.12
N ASN A 608 16.77 4.16 -27.77
CA ASN A 608 17.30 2.83 -27.48
C ASN A 608 17.03 2.41 -26.03
N GLN A 609 15.76 2.17 -25.69
CA GLN A 609 15.32 1.79 -24.34
C GLN A 609 15.48 0.27 -24.10
N GLN A 610 16.72 -0.19 -24.09
CA GLN A 610 17.03 -1.59 -23.77
C GLN A 610 16.85 -1.81 -22.26
N LEU A 611 15.91 -2.68 -21.89
CA LEU A 611 15.66 -3.05 -20.50
C LEU A 611 16.48 -4.29 -20.16
N TYR A 612 17.39 -4.15 -19.19
CA TYR A 612 18.24 -5.23 -18.71
C TYR A 612 18.58 -4.99 -17.23
N LEU A 613 19.03 -6.04 -16.56
CA LEU A 613 19.57 -5.94 -15.20
C LEU A 613 21.11 -5.83 -15.30
N PRO A 614 21.71 -4.68 -14.96
CA PRO A 614 23.17 -4.52 -15.02
C PRO A 614 23.87 -5.40 -13.98
N GLY A 615 25.06 -5.91 -14.34
CA GLY A 615 25.94 -6.57 -13.39
C GLY A 615 26.76 -5.54 -12.63
N VAL A 616 26.58 -5.49 -11.31
CA VAL A 616 27.24 -4.52 -10.42
C VAL A 616 28.01 -5.21 -9.31
N LEU A 617 29.20 -4.70 -8.97
CA LEU A 617 29.97 -5.11 -7.80
C LEU A 617 29.89 -4.03 -6.71
N PRO A 618 29.49 -4.37 -5.47
CA PRO A 618 29.45 -3.39 -4.39
C PRO A 618 30.86 -2.93 -3.99
N LYS A 619 31.00 -1.66 -3.63
CA LYS A 619 32.22 -1.06 -3.07
C LYS A 619 32.05 -0.73 -1.59
N ILE A 620 33.13 -0.30 -0.92
CA ILE A 620 33.02 0.35 0.40
C ILE A 620 32.18 1.63 0.20
N PRO A 621 30.98 1.71 0.80
CA PRO A 621 30.03 2.76 0.45
C PRO A 621 30.55 4.18 0.71
N GLY A 622 30.50 5.02 -0.31
CA GLY A 622 30.64 6.46 -0.16
C GLY A 622 29.33 7.15 0.27
N ARG A 623 29.07 8.37 -0.21
CA ARG A 623 27.79 9.07 -0.01
C ARG A 623 27.07 9.35 -1.32
N PHE A 624 25.77 9.64 -1.22
CA PHE A 624 25.03 10.33 -2.27
C PHE A 624 24.97 11.83 -1.98
N TYR A 625 25.16 12.63 -3.02
CA TYR A 625 25.08 14.08 -2.97
C TYR A 625 24.03 14.57 -3.95
N TYR A 626 23.23 15.54 -3.52
CA TYR A 626 22.16 16.15 -4.30
C TYR A 626 22.37 17.67 -4.30
N LEU A 627 22.27 18.28 -5.47
CA LEU A 627 22.26 19.74 -5.61
C LEU A 627 21.10 20.14 -6.50
N PHE A 628 20.11 20.80 -5.90
CA PHE A 628 19.01 21.45 -6.61
C PHE A 628 19.48 22.83 -7.06
N GLY A 629 19.64 23.00 -8.37
CA GLY A 629 20.09 24.22 -9.00
C GLY A 629 19.05 25.34 -8.92
N LYS A 630 19.38 26.48 -9.53
CA LYS A 630 18.53 27.67 -9.45
C LYS A 630 17.16 27.40 -10.11
N PRO A 631 16.03 27.72 -9.44
CA PRO A 631 14.71 27.56 -10.04
C PRO A 631 14.53 28.43 -11.30
N ILE A 632 14.00 27.82 -12.37
CA ILE A 632 13.69 28.47 -13.65
C ILE A 632 12.17 28.68 -13.74
N HIS A 633 11.75 29.95 -13.71
CA HIS A 633 10.33 30.30 -13.75
C HIS A 633 9.80 30.35 -15.18
N THR A 634 8.75 29.57 -15.44
CA THR A 634 8.01 29.61 -16.71
C THR A 634 6.70 30.40 -16.62
N LYS A 635 6.28 30.76 -15.40
CA LYS A 635 5.07 31.57 -15.16
C LYS A 635 5.23 32.94 -15.80
N GLY A 636 4.20 33.38 -16.54
CA GLY A 636 4.24 34.65 -17.27
C GLY A 636 4.99 34.59 -18.60
N ARG A 637 5.40 33.40 -19.06
CA ARG A 637 6.12 33.17 -20.32
C ARG A 637 5.30 32.35 -21.34
N PRO A 638 4.12 32.83 -21.79
CA PRO A 638 3.25 32.08 -22.70
C PRO A 638 3.87 31.82 -24.07
N GLU A 639 4.89 32.60 -24.46
CA GLU A 639 5.66 32.40 -25.69
C GLU A 639 6.28 31.01 -25.76
N LEU A 640 6.74 30.46 -24.62
CA LEU A 640 7.37 29.15 -24.54
C LEU A 640 6.44 27.99 -24.96
N VAL A 641 5.12 28.18 -24.97
CA VAL A 641 4.17 27.15 -25.38
C VAL A 641 4.15 26.99 -26.90
N LYS A 642 4.30 28.10 -27.64
CA LYS A 642 4.16 28.17 -29.10
C LYS A 642 5.51 28.25 -29.82
N ASP A 643 6.46 28.99 -29.27
CA ASP A 643 7.78 29.20 -29.84
C ASP A 643 8.73 28.05 -29.44
N LYS A 644 9.06 27.22 -30.42
CA LYS A 644 9.96 26.08 -30.24
C LYS A 644 11.38 26.50 -29.91
N GLU A 645 11.88 27.60 -30.48
CA GLU A 645 13.25 28.06 -30.24
C GLU A 645 13.38 28.67 -28.84
N ALA A 646 12.41 29.48 -28.41
CA ALA A 646 12.38 30.00 -27.05
C ALA A 646 12.32 28.86 -26.00
N ALA A 647 11.49 27.83 -26.24
CA ALA A 647 11.44 26.65 -25.38
C ALA A 647 12.74 25.84 -25.42
N LYS A 648 13.42 25.79 -26.57
CA LYS A 648 14.72 25.11 -26.72
C LYS A 648 15.82 25.81 -25.93
N LEU A 649 15.83 27.15 -25.87
CA LEU A 649 16.78 27.89 -25.03
C LEU A 649 16.62 27.54 -23.55
N VAL A 650 15.39 27.52 -23.04
CA VAL A 650 15.10 27.13 -21.64
C VAL A 650 15.44 25.66 -21.38
N TYR A 651 15.23 24.79 -22.37
CA TYR A 651 15.63 23.38 -22.28
C TYR A 651 17.16 23.25 -22.14
N LEU A 652 17.92 24.00 -22.95
CA LEU A 652 19.39 23.99 -22.88
C LEU A 652 19.89 24.62 -21.58
N GLU A 653 19.26 25.69 -21.11
CA GLU A 653 19.53 26.29 -19.79
C GLU A 653 19.34 25.27 -18.66
N ALA A 654 18.22 24.53 -18.66
CA ALA A 654 17.98 23.48 -17.67
C ALA A 654 19.01 22.35 -17.75
N LYS A 655 19.39 21.92 -18.96
CA LYS A 655 20.41 20.89 -19.17
C LYS A 655 21.78 21.34 -18.67
N GLU A 656 22.21 22.55 -19.02
CA GLU A 656 23.47 23.14 -18.59
C GLU A 656 23.53 23.29 -17.07
N GLU A 657 22.43 23.70 -16.44
CA GLU A 657 22.35 23.82 -14.99
C GLU A 657 22.48 22.46 -14.28
N VAL A 658 21.89 21.38 -14.83
CA VAL A 658 22.11 20.02 -14.31
C VAL A 658 23.57 19.61 -14.44
N GLU A 659 24.22 19.86 -15.59
CA GLU A 659 25.65 19.57 -15.79
C GLU A 659 26.54 20.34 -14.81
N LYS A 660 26.24 21.61 -14.55
CA LYS A 660 26.92 22.43 -13.52
C LYS A 660 26.74 21.85 -12.13
N CYS A 661 25.53 21.42 -11.77
CA CYS A 661 25.26 20.80 -10.48
C CYS A 661 26.09 19.53 -10.28
N ILE A 662 26.12 18.66 -11.30
CA ILE A 662 26.92 17.42 -11.29
C ILE A 662 28.42 17.74 -11.17
N ALA A 663 28.94 18.66 -11.99
CA ALA A 663 30.35 19.05 -11.96
C ALA A 663 30.76 19.64 -10.60
N TYR A 664 29.90 20.46 -10.01
CA TYR A 664 30.09 21.00 -8.66
C TYR A 664 30.18 19.89 -7.62
N LEU A 665 29.23 18.95 -7.63
CA LEU A 665 29.19 17.84 -6.68
C LEU A 665 30.38 16.89 -6.82
N LEU A 666 30.78 16.55 -8.06
CA LEU A 666 31.95 15.72 -8.35
C LEU A 666 33.23 16.34 -7.79
N LYS A 667 33.37 17.67 -7.84
CA LYS A 667 34.50 18.38 -7.25
C LYS A 667 34.41 18.41 -5.72
N LYS A 668 33.26 18.81 -5.18
CA LYS A 668 33.09 19.06 -3.75
C LYS A 668 33.09 17.80 -2.90
N ARG A 669 32.62 16.67 -3.42
CA ARG A 669 32.66 15.40 -2.67
C ARG A 669 34.08 14.94 -2.31
N GLU A 670 35.10 15.38 -3.06
CA GLU A 670 36.51 15.08 -2.74
C GLU A 670 36.99 15.84 -1.49
N GLU A 671 36.30 16.92 -1.11
CA GLU A 671 36.55 17.69 0.12
C GLU A 671 35.81 17.09 1.33
N ASP A 672 34.99 16.04 1.17
CA ASP A 672 34.20 15.44 2.26
C ASP A 672 35.05 14.46 3.10
N PRO A 673 35.42 14.82 4.34
CA PRO A 673 36.21 13.94 5.21
C PRO A 673 35.43 12.70 5.67
N TYR A 674 34.11 12.68 5.46
CA TYR A 674 33.22 11.59 5.83
C TYR A 674 32.55 10.98 4.60
N ARG A 675 33.21 11.05 3.42
CA ARG A 675 32.76 10.37 2.21
C ARG A 675 32.70 8.87 2.39
N SER A 676 33.68 8.24 3.06
CA SER A 676 33.68 6.80 3.33
C SER A 676 32.80 6.44 4.52
N VAL A 677 32.10 5.29 4.45
CA VAL A 677 31.32 4.76 5.57
C VAL A 677 32.17 4.49 6.81
N VAL A 678 33.45 4.14 6.65
CA VAL A 678 34.35 3.86 7.77
C VAL A 678 34.57 5.11 8.62
N ASP A 679 34.80 6.24 7.96
CA ASP A 679 35.01 7.53 8.63
C ASP A 679 33.72 8.00 9.32
N ARG A 680 32.55 7.78 8.69
CA ARG A 680 31.25 8.08 9.32
C ARG A 680 31.00 7.25 10.57
N LEU A 681 31.30 5.95 10.52
CA LEU A 681 31.14 5.07 11.69
C LEU A 681 32.11 5.47 12.80
N SER A 682 33.35 5.84 12.47
CA SER A 682 34.32 6.35 13.45
C SER A 682 33.85 7.64 14.12
N TYR A 683 33.31 8.58 13.34
CA TYR A 683 32.72 9.82 13.86
C TYR A 683 31.55 9.56 14.81
N SER A 684 30.64 8.67 14.39
CA SER A 684 29.44 8.31 15.13
C SER A 684 29.71 7.65 16.49
N LEU A 685 30.83 6.93 16.61
CA LEU A 685 31.26 6.35 17.89
C LEU A 685 31.70 7.40 18.92
N THR A 686 32.04 8.61 18.47
CA THR A 686 32.59 9.68 19.31
C THR A 686 31.67 10.89 19.45
N HIS A 687 30.66 11.03 18.58
CA HIS A 687 29.73 12.16 18.54
C HIS A 687 28.29 11.66 18.41
N LEU A 688 27.41 12.11 19.32
CA LEU A 688 25.96 11.90 19.22
C LEU A 688 25.27 13.22 18.81
N PRO A 689 24.25 13.20 17.92
CA PRO A 689 23.59 12.02 17.34
C PRO A 689 24.21 11.51 16.01
N GLU A 690 24.07 10.20 15.77
CA GLU A 690 24.57 9.44 14.60
C GLU A 690 24.13 9.96 13.22
N ASN A 691 23.02 10.71 13.17
CA ASN A 691 22.38 11.12 11.92
C ASN A 691 22.90 12.45 11.34
N ASP A 692 23.76 13.18 12.07
CA ASP A 692 24.26 14.50 11.67
C ASP A 692 25.77 14.46 11.37
N VAL A 693 26.24 13.40 10.71
CA VAL A 693 27.66 13.35 10.31
C VAL A 693 27.91 14.46 9.29
N PRO A 694 28.79 15.44 9.59
CA PRO A 694 28.99 16.59 8.73
C PRO A 694 29.54 16.19 7.36
N SER A 695 29.47 17.13 6.42
CA SER A 695 30.06 17.03 5.09
C SER A 695 30.76 18.36 4.78
N PHE A 696 31.22 18.55 3.55
CA PHE A 696 31.84 19.80 3.12
C PHE A 696 30.87 20.99 3.26
N GLU A 697 31.43 22.19 3.37
CA GLU A 697 30.65 23.43 3.31
C GLU A 697 30.47 23.89 1.84
N PRO A 698 29.26 24.35 1.47
CA PRO A 698 28.97 24.87 0.13
C PRO A 698 29.85 26.06 -0.28
#